data_AF-A0A9D6LKN9-F1
#
_entry.id   AF-A0A9D6LKN9-F1
#
_cell.length_a   1.000
_cell.length_b   1.000
_cell.length_c   1.000
_cell.angle_alpha   90.00
_cell.angle_beta   90.00
_cell.angle_gamma   90.00
#
_symmetry.space_group_name_H-M   'P 1'
#
loop_
_entity.id
_entity.type
_entity.pdbx_description
1 polymer ?
#
loop_
_entity_poly.entity_id
_entity_poly.type
_entity_poly.pdbx_seq_one_letter_code
_entity_poly.pdbx_strand_id
1 'polypeptide(L)'
;MNVSYNANGQVTSLNGPRTDVNDVTTLSYYTCTTGGGCGQLQSVTNALGQVTNFTDYDANGRLLRLTDANGVVTAYTYDSRGRVKTITLTPTAGSAAMTQYDYTPWGDVSRVIDPDGVVLTYGYDDAHYLRTITDAAGNSIRYTYDLKGNRITDYTYDPTGYLTRSVGYAYDLRNHLSQLRFPGDAGSVTTILNDALGNSLSETDPNNHNSGQSYDALNRLMNSVNALSQSTLYGYDVNDRPVAVTAPNNIATTYSYDDLGNLLKEVSRDRGTTSYTYDAAGNVLTVTNALGQVTAYTYDSLNRVLSKQSTAGGTPAYTYFYDSCFTGRLCYLFPSGGYQLMLGYDGLGRNNFQLDLNTNFYSNYTYSPGGKLLRIGYPSDRTVDYEYDPLGRVSQVSTRANGVTTILASALRYYPFGPVNSFSFGNGQYYFMNQDQGYRPTFQRSGPRWKNASYDPAGNLQELYDGNDTTQTFTYDPINELASAANTQTGSYGSLSYLYHPNGNRQSETRNGSTQTYTYQRNRLMDNESQYWLYDAAGNASWNNTAYVLGYDGYGRMVSALSGAATYAYNAFDQRTRKTAQGLTTRFHYGPAGELLYESQGGNTKGYVYLNNMLLARIDQDADIYYYHTDQLGAPQSMTNSVGAVVWRAEYEPFGGVTIAKQAIGNNVRLSGMYADQETGLYYNWNNYYDPRIGRWITADKMSVVEHVQRWKTGKGLLELNPYVPVLNNPLRWTDPTGLGTTINADGSTTYDPNTPDTIHDWVQQQNNGKRCADPSCGAGLPPESTPGPWYAKGGAYIACEIVVEKICEKKCDKTKQCPADKK
;
A
#
# COMPACT_ATOMS: atom_id res chain seq x y z
N MET A 1 -14.06 -26.93 15.97
CA MET A 1 -15.24 -26.07 15.78
C MET A 1 -16.49 -26.90 15.99
N ASN A 2 -17.41 -26.42 16.82
CA ASN A 2 -18.70 -27.06 17.06
C ASN A 2 -19.83 -26.10 16.64
N VAL A 3 -20.81 -26.61 15.90
CA VAL A 3 -21.96 -25.84 15.43
C VAL A 3 -23.22 -26.41 16.07
N SER A 4 -24.05 -25.53 16.66
CA SER A 4 -25.35 -25.89 17.24
C SER A 4 -26.47 -25.38 16.35
N TYR A 5 -27.60 -26.10 16.35
CA TYR A 5 -28.77 -25.77 15.55
C TYR A 5 -30.04 -25.75 16.40
N ASN A 6 -31.01 -24.93 16.02
CA ASN A 6 -32.37 -25.02 16.55
C ASN A 6 -33.19 -26.12 15.83
N ALA A 7 -34.45 -26.31 16.25
CA ALA A 7 -35.36 -27.31 15.66
C ALA A 7 -35.68 -27.07 14.17
N ASN A 8 -35.47 -25.84 13.68
CA ASN A 8 -35.66 -25.47 12.27
C ASN A 8 -34.38 -25.63 11.44
N GLY A 9 -33.30 -26.19 12.01
CA GLY A 9 -32.02 -26.36 11.33
C GLY A 9 -31.21 -25.07 11.17
N GLN A 10 -31.57 -24.00 11.88
CA GLN A 10 -30.84 -22.73 11.83
C GLN A 10 -29.71 -22.74 12.86
N VAL A 11 -28.56 -22.17 12.51
CA VAL A 11 -27.37 -22.14 13.37
C VAL A 11 -27.59 -21.24 14.57
N THR A 12 -27.51 -21.76 15.79
CA THR A 12 -27.69 -20.96 17.03
C THR A 12 -26.38 -20.60 17.72
N SER A 13 -25.32 -21.38 17.50
CA SER A 13 -23.99 -21.06 18.00
C SER A 13 -22.89 -21.64 17.13
N LEU A 14 -21.80 -20.88 17.00
CA LEU A 14 -20.53 -21.29 16.42
C LEU A 14 -19.48 -21.21 17.54
N ASN A 15 -18.96 -22.35 17.96
CA ASN A 15 -17.84 -22.42 18.91
C ASN A 15 -16.56 -22.70 18.13
N GLY A 16 -15.58 -21.80 18.24
CA GLY A 16 -14.34 -21.87 17.49
C GLY A 16 -13.42 -23.01 17.96
N PRO A 17 -12.19 -23.07 17.43
CA PRO A 17 -11.26 -24.15 17.74
C PRO A 17 -10.44 -23.91 19.02
N ARG A 18 -10.43 -22.69 19.59
CA ARG A 18 -9.61 -22.37 20.75
C ARG A 18 -10.24 -22.90 22.03
N THR A 19 -9.38 -23.27 22.99
CA THR A 19 -9.79 -23.81 24.31
C THR A 19 -9.27 -22.97 25.47
N ASP A 20 -8.35 -22.05 25.19
CA ASP A 20 -7.80 -21.08 26.13
C ASP A 20 -8.74 -19.90 26.38
N VAL A 21 -9.68 -19.65 25.47
CA VAL A 21 -10.69 -18.59 25.53
C VAL A 21 -12.07 -19.12 25.15
N ASN A 22 -13.12 -18.42 25.55
CA ASN A 22 -14.48 -18.68 25.06
C ASN A 22 -14.67 -17.93 23.73
N ASP A 23 -14.52 -18.62 22.60
CA ASP A 23 -14.65 -18.09 21.23
C ASP A 23 -16.02 -18.43 20.59
N VAL A 24 -17.09 -18.31 21.39
CA VAL A 24 -18.45 -18.65 20.96
C VAL A 24 -19.18 -17.44 20.39
N THR A 25 -19.66 -17.55 19.16
CA THR A 25 -20.62 -16.62 18.56
C THR A 25 -22.02 -17.23 18.62
N THR A 26 -23.01 -16.48 19.11
CA THR A 26 -24.42 -16.92 19.17
C THR A 26 -25.29 -16.13 18.20
N LEU A 27 -26.29 -16.80 17.65
CA LEU A 27 -27.24 -16.21 16.72
C LEU A 27 -28.67 -16.44 17.23
N SER A 28 -29.52 -15.41 17.12
CA SER A 28 -30.95 -15.52 17.40
C SER A 28 -31.77 -15.21 16.16
N TYR A 29 -32.99 -15.72 16.10
CA TYR A 29 -33.91 -15.57 14.98
C TYR A 29 -35.29 -15.15 15.48
N TYR A 30 -36.04 -14.41 14.66
CA TYR A 30 -37.41 -14.04 15.01
C TYR A 30 -38.32 -15.27 15.02
N THR A 31 -38.98 -15.46 16.16
CA THR A 31 -39.98 -16.52 16.37
C THR A 31 -41.37 -16.00 16.04
N CYS A 32 -41.74 -16.06 14.76
CA CYS A 32 -43.09 -15.72 14.30
C CYS A 32 -43.53 -16.57 13.11
N THR A 33 -44.83 -16.57 12.83
CA THR A 33 -45.45 -17.37 11.75
C THR A 33 -45.83 -16.55 10.52
N THR A 34 -45.95 -15.23 10.64
CA THR A 34 -46.36 -14.32 9.56
C THR A 34 -45.64 -12.99 9.65
N GLY A 35 -45.21 -12.43 8.51
CA GLY A 35 -44.48 -11.15 8.44
C GLY A 35 -43.06 -11.32 7.89
N GLY A 36 -42.49 -10.23 7.41
CA GLY A 36 -41.19 -10.22 6.73
C GLY A 36 -40.02 -10.75 7.55
N GLY A 37 -40.03 -10.50 8.86
CA GLY A 37 -38.97 -10.91 9.76
C GLY A 37 -39.02 -12.39 10.16
N CYS A 38 -40.07 -13.15 9.85
CA CYS A 38 -40.22 -14.49 10.42
C CYS A 38 -39.15 -15.48 9.94
N GLY A 39 -38.50 -16.12 10.91
CA GLY A 39 -37.35 -16.99 10.66
C GLY A 39 -36.08 -16.25 10.25
N GLN A 40 -36.12 -14.92 10.06
CA GLN A 40 -34.94 -14.14 9.74
C GLN A 40 -34.05 -13.95 10.96
N LEU A 41 -32.77 -13.67 10.68
CA LEU A 41 -31.78 -13.36 11.70
C LEU A 41 -32.26 -12.15 12.52
N GLN A 42 -32.13 -12.24 13.84
CA GLN A 42 -32.55 -11.17 14.76
C GLN A 42 -31.32 -10.54 15.41
N SER A 43 -30.36 -11.35 15.85
CA SER A 43 -29.12 -10.85 16.42
C SER A 43 -27.97 -11.80 16.18
N VAL A 44 -26.77 -11.24 16.13
CA VAL A 44 -25.50 -11.95 16.23
C VAL A 44 -24.75 -11.36 17.40
N THR A 45 -24.33 -12.21 18.33
CA THR A 45 -23.49 -11.85 19.47
C THR A 45 -22.15 -12.55 19.33
N ASN A 46 -21.07 -11.80 19.19
CA ASN A 46 -19.74 -12.38 19.06
C ASN A 46 -19.19 -12.85 20.43
N ALA A 47 -17.99 -13.43 20.41
CA ALA A 47 -17.36 -14.02 21.60
C ALA A 47 -17.01 -13.02 22.72
N LEU A 48 -17.07 -11.71 22.46
CA LEU A 48 -16.91 -10.66 23.48
C LEU A 48 -18.25 -10.09 23.96
N GLY A 49 -19.38 -10.67 23.53
CA GLY A 49 -20.71 -10.19 23.88
C GLY A 49 -21.15 -8.96 23.09
N GLN A 50 -20.42 -8.57 22.04
CA GLN A 50 -20.79 -7.45 21.18
C GLN A 50 -21.92 -7.89 20.26
N VAL A 51 -22.98 -7.08 20.16
CA VAL A 51 -24.22 -7.48 19.49
C VAL A 51 -24.49 -6.64 18.26
N THR A 52 -24.76 -7.30 17.13
CA THR A 52 -25.40 -6.68 15.96
C THR A 52 -26.85 -7.13 15.90
N ASN A 53 -27.78 -6.19 15.89
CA ASN A 53 -29.22 -6.43 15.82
C ASN A 53 -29.75 -6.19 14.42
N PHE A 54 -30.54 -7.12 13.91
CA PHE A 54 -31.21 -7.04 12.61
C PHE A 54 -32.68 -6.72 12.90
N THR A 55 -33.00 -5.44 12.89
CA THR A 55 -34.21 -4.91 13.55
C THR A 55 -35.45 -4.92 12.67
N ASP A 56 -35.31 -4.78 11.35
CA ASP A 56 -36.46 -4.66 10.46
C ASP A 56 -36.25 -5.37 9.13
N TYR A 57 -37.32 -5.95 8.62
CA TYR A 57 -37.38 -6.65 7.34
C TYR A 57 -38.63 -6.23 6.59
N ASP A 58 -38.55 -6.16 5.26
CA ASP A 58 -39.72 -5.95 4.43
C ASP A 58 -40.54 -7.24 4.25
N ALA A 59 -41.72 -7.13 3.63
CA ALA A 59 -42.62 -8.27 3.43
C ALA A 59 -42.02 -9.44 2.62
N ASN A 60 -40.91 -9.22 1.91
CA ASN A 60 -40.19 -10.24 1.15
C ASN A 60 -38.98 -10.80 1.92
N GLY A 61 -38.80 -10.45 3.19
CA GLY A 61 -37.71 -10.91 4.04
C GLY A 61 -36.36 -10.23 3.77
N ARG A 62 -36.35 -9.10 3.06
CA ARG A 62 -35.12 -8.31 2.84
C ARG A 62 -34.88 -7.37 4.01
N LEU A 63 -33.63 -7.22 4.41
CA LEU A 63 -33.24 -6.42 5.57
C LEU A 63 -33.44 -4.92 5.32
N LEU A 64 -34.26 -4.26 6.12
CA LEU A 64 -34.46 -2.81 6.06
C LEU A 64 -33.55 -2.05 7.03
N ARG A 65 -33.23 -2.64 8.18
CA ARG A 65 -32.45 -1.96 9.21
C ARG A 65 -31.67 -2.94 10.08
N LEU A 66 -30.39 -2.65 10.30
CA LEU A 66 -29.57 -3.25 11.35
C LEU A 66 -28.96 -2.16 12.24
N THR A 67 -28.54 -2.55 13.44
CA THR A 67 -27.80 -1.70 14.38
C THR A 67 -26.60 -2.48 14.91
N ASP A 68 -25.40 -1.95 14.74
CA ASP A 68 -24.16 -2.58 15.21
C ASP A 68 -23.93 -2.38 16.72
N ALA A 69 -22.84 -2.96 17.23
CA ALA A 69 -22.46 -2.86 18.65
C ALA A 69 -22.07 -1.45 19.11
N ASN A 70 -21.87 -0.50 18.18
CA ASN A 70 -21.62 0.91 18.46
C ASN A 70 -22.89 1.76 18.36
N GLY A 71 -24.04 1.16 18.06
CA GLY A 71 -25.30 1.84 17.85
C GLY A 71 -25.43 2.50 16.46
N VAL A 72 -24.52 2.23 15.53
CA VAL A 72 -24.63 2.72 14.16
C VAL A 72 -25.75 1.96 13.46
N VAL A 73 -26.72 2.71 12.95
CA VAL A 73 -27.85 2.15 12.22
C VAL A 73 -27.52 2.13 10.73
N THR A 74 -27.52 0.95 10.12
CA THR A 74 -27.50 0.82 8.66
C THR A 74 -28.91 0.55 8.17
N ALA A 75 -29.46 1.47 7.38
CA ALA A 75 -30.79 1.37 6.79
C ALA A 75 -30.69 1.17 5.27
N TYR A 76 -31.51 0.26 4.75
CA TYR A 76 -31.63 -0.03 3.34
C TYR A 76 -33.01 0.39 2.84
N THR A 77 -33.05 0.93 1.63
CA THR A 77 -34.30 0.98 0.86
C THR A 77 -34.14 0.17 -0.40
N TYR A 78 -35.26 -0.34 -0.91
CA TYR A 78 -35.28 -1.15 -2.12
C TYR A 78 -36.20 -0.52 -3.15
N ASP A 79 -35.89 -0.72 -4.42
CA ASP A 79 -36.84 -0.47 -5.49
C ASP A 79 -37.92 -1.56 -5.55
N SER A 80 -38.89 -1.38 -6.45
CA SER A 80 -40.00 -2.32 -6.66
C SER A 80 -39.58 -3.70 -7.14
N ARG A 81 -38.32 -3.88 -7.57
CA ARG A 81 -37.81 -5.14 -8.13
C ARG A 81 -36.98 -5.97 -7.17
N GLY A 82 -36.57 -5.43 -6.02
CA GLY A 82 -35.60 -6.18 -5.21
C GLY A 82 -34.39 -5.38 -4.77
N ARG A 83 -34.01 -4.38 -5.55
CA ARG A 83 -32.63 -3.88 -5.64
C ARG A 83 -32.41 -2.72 -4.69
N VAL A 84 -31.22 -2.63 -4.10
CA VAL A 84 -30.88 -1.60 -3.11
C VAL A 84 -30.90 -0.22 -3.75
N LYS A 85 -31.80 0.66 -3.31
CA LYS A 85 -31.88 2.04 -3.80
C LYS A 85 -31.06 3.01 -2.95
N THR A 86 -31.04 2.80 -1.64
CA THR A 86 -30.21 3.59 -0.73
C THR A 86 -29.61 2.72 0.36
N ILE A 87 -28.41 3.10 0.80
CA ILE A 87 -27.78 2.61 2.03
C ILE A 87 -27.49 3.85 2.87
N THR A 88 -28.01 3.90 4.09
CA THR A 88 -27.81 5.03 5.02
C THR A 88 -27.19 4.55 6.31
N LEU A 89 -25.99 5.04 6.63
CA LEU A 89 -25.33 4.82 7.90
C LEU A 89 -25.61 6.01 8.81
N THR A 90 -26.29 5.78 9.93
CA THR A 90 -26.62 6.82 10.91
C THR A 90 -25.88 6.53 12.21
N PRO A 91 -24.83 7.31 12.54
CA PRO A 91 -24.10 7.14 13.79
C PRO A 91 -24.91 7.66 14.98
N THR A 92 -24.52 7.28 16.20
CA THR A 92 -25.10 7.81 17.45
C THR A 92 -24.80 9.31 17.65
N ALA A 93 -23.69 9.78 17.09
CA ALA A 93 -23.29 11.18 17.04
C ALA A 93 -22.63 11.50 15.68
N GLY A 94 -22.96 12.67 15.13
CA GLY A 94 -22.49 13.10 13.81
C GLY A 94 -23.56 12.99 12.73
N SER A 95 -23.17 13.24 11.48
CA SER A 95 -24.08 13.23 10.33
C SER A 95 -24.23 11.83 9.74
N ALA A 96 -25.42 11.52 9.23
CA ALA A 96 -25.64 10.30 8.48
C ALA A 96 -24.91 10.33 7.13
N ALA A 97 -24.42 9.18 6.69
CA ALA A 97 -23.79 8.98 5.39
C ALA A 97 -24.73 8.14 4.50
N MET A 98 -25.20 8.71 3.39
CA MET A 98 -26.13 8.04 2.48
C MET A 98 -25.52 7.83 1.10
N THR A 99 -25.50 6.59 0.62
CA THR A 99 -25.21 6.26 -0.78
C THR A 99 -26.51 5.94 -1.50
N GLN A 100 -26.68 6.45 -2.70
CA GLN A 100 -27.87 6.21 -3.54
C GLN A 100 -27.49 5.52 -4.84
N TYR A 101 -28.36 4.62 -5.30
CA TYR A 101 -28.23 3.86 -6.54
C TYR A 101 -29.48 4.05 -7.39
N ASP A 102 -29.27 4.34 -8.67
CA ASP A 102 -30.30 4.19 -9.68
C ASP A 102 -29.90 3.10 -10.66
N TYR A 103 -30.91 2.52 -11.29
CA TYR A 103 -30.73 1.40 -12.17
C TYR A 103 -31.40 1.61 -13.52
N THR A 104 -30.85 0.96 -14.54
CA THR A 104 -31.50 0.79 -15.83
C THR A 104 -32.80 0.00 -15.69
N PRO A 105 -33.69 0.05 -16.70
CA PRO A 105 -34.86 -0.81 -16.77
C PRO A 105 -34.55 -2.32 -16.74
N TRP A 106 -33.30 -2.72 -16.97
CA TRP A 106 -32.92 -4.13 -17.10
C TRP A 106 -32.27 -4.73 -15.87
N GLY A 107 -31.67 -3.92 -14.98
CA GLY A 107 -30.96 -4.51 -13.84
C GLY A 107 -29.77 -3.69 -13.41
N ASP A 108 -29.04 -3.15 -14.37
CA ASP A 108 -27.71 -2.60 -14.21
C ASP A 108 -27.72 -1.27 -13.45
N VAL A 109 -26.69 -1.01 -12.65
CA VAL A 109 -26.53 0.28 -11.95
C VAL A 109 -26.26 1.36 -12.98
N SER A 110 -27.10 2.38 -13.08
CA SER A 110 -26.96 3.49 -14.03
C SER A 110 -26.40 4.77 -13.40
N ARG A 111 -26.56 4.93 -12.08
CA ARG A 111 -26.05 6.10 -11.34
C ARG A 111 -25.74 5.74 -9.90
N VAL A 112 -24.64 6.27 -9.37
CA VAL A 112 -24.28 6.22 -7.95
C VAL A 112 -24.07 7.65 -7.45
N ILE A 113 -24.61 7.95 -6.27
CA ILE A 113 -24.36 9.19 -5.53
C ILE A 113 -23.73 8.81 -4.19
N ASP A 114 -22.49 9.26 -3.94
CA ASP A 114 -21.81 9.02 -2.66
C ASP A 114 -22.37 9.92 -1.54
N PRO A 115 -22.02 9.68 -0.26
CA PRO A 115 -22.50 10.49 0.85
C PRO A 115 -22.05 11.97 0.85
N ASP A 116 -21.10 12.34 0.00
CA ASP A 116 -20.66 13.71 -0.20
C ASP A 116 -21.31 14.37 -1.42
N GLY A 117 -22.20 13.65 -2.12
CA GLY A 117 -22.91 14.13 -3.31
C GLY A 117 -22.14 13.95 -4.62
N VAL A 118 -21.03 13.23 -4.63
CA VAL A 118 -20.28 12.91 -5.86
C VAL A 118 -21.10 11.94 -6.71
N VAL A 119 -21.28 12.27 -7.98
CA VAL A 119 -22.11 11.50 -8.90
C VAL A 119 -21.27 10.83 -9.98
N LEU A 120 -21.46 9.52 -10.14
CA LEU A 120 -21.01 8.75 -11.29
C LEU A 120 -22.20 8.15 -12.02
N THR A 121 -22.15 8.16 -13.35
CA THR A 121 -23.15 7.55 -14.23
C THR A 121 -22.52 6.45 -15.07
N TYR A 122 -23.30 5.42 -15.35
CA TYR A 122 -22.86 4.20 -16.01
C TYR A 122 -23.77 3.91 -17.20
N GLY A 123 -23.17 3.71 -18.37
CA GLY A 123 -23.86 3.41 -19.61
C GLY A 123 -23.49 2.03 -20.12
N TYR A 124 -24.47 1.28 -20.60
CA TYR A 124 -24.32 -0.10 -21.07
C TYR A 124 -24.83 -0.21 -22.51
N ASP A 125 -24.37 -1.24 -23.23
CA ASP A 125 -24.97 -1.62 -24.51
C ASP A 125 -26.16 -2.58 -24.32
N ASP A 126 -26.78 -3.00 -25.42
CA ASP A 126 -27.90 -3.96 -25.44
C ASP A 126 -27.52 -5.35 -24.94
N ALA A 127 -26.21 -5.66 -24.86
CA ALA A 127 -25.69 -6.90 -24.31
C ALA A 127 -25.32 -6.78 -22.81
N HIS A 128 -25.66 -5.65 -22.17
CA HIS A 128 -25.36 -5.33 -20.77
C HIS A 128 -23.85 -5.22 -20.45
N TYR A 129 -23.00 -5.00 -21.45
CA TYR A 129 -21.61 -4.66 -21.20
C TYR A 129 -21.50 -3.19 -20.83
N LEU A 130 -20.77 -2.88 -19.75
CA LEU A 130 -20.48 -1.51 -19.34
C LEU A 130 -19.67 -0.82 -20.42
N ARG A 131 -20.23 0.21 -21.06
CA ARG A 131 -19.60 0.98 -22.14
C ARG A 131 -19.03 2.30 -21.68
N THR A 132 -19.63 2.95 -20.70
CA THR A 132 -19.20 4.28 -20.27
C THR A 132 -19.32 4.47 -18.77
N ILE A 133 -18.33 5.11 -18.16
CA ILE A 133 -18.42 5.74 -16.84
C ILE A 133 -18.23 7.23 -17.03
N THR A 134 -19.13 8.05 -16.49
CA THR A 134 -19.08 9.51 -16.64
C THR A 134 -19.27 10.20 -15.30
N ASP A 135 -18.39 11.15 -14.97
CA ASP A 135 -18.52 11.97 -13.75
C ASP A 135 -19.43 13.19 -13.96
N ALA A 136 -19.72 13.91 -12.88
CA ALA A 136 -20.61 15.08 -12.95
C ALA A 136 -20.04 16.27 -13.78
N ALA A 137 -18.74 16.26 -14.11
CA ALA A 137 -18.12 17.26 -14.98
C ALA A 137 -18.12 16.86 -16.46
N GLY A 138 -18.54 15.63 -16.79
CA GLY A 138 -18.57 15.10 -18.14
C GLY A 138 -17.28 14.42 -18.58
N ASN A 139 -16.30 14.24 -17.68
CA ASN A 139 -15.18 13.35 -17.97
C ASN A 139 -15.72 11.93 -18.15
N SER A 140 -15.20 11.17 -19.11
CA SER A 140 -15.70 9.80 -19.34
C SER A 140 -14.62 8.77 -19.59
N ILE A 141 -14.80 7.57 -19.06
CA ILE A 141 -14.09 6.36 -19.47
C ILE A 141 -15.00 5.58 -20.40
N ARG A 142 -14.50 5.14 -21.55
CA ARG A 142 -15.25 4.38 -22.56
C ARG A 142 -14.58 3.06 -22.89
N TYR A 143 -15.39 2.01 -22.90
CA TYR A 143 -14.94 0.64 -23.11
C TYR A 143 -15.42 0.09 -24.45
N THR A 144 -14.53 -0.61 -25.14
CA THR A 144 -14.90 -1.46 -26.30
C THR A 144 -14.70 -2.92 -25.97
N TYR A 145 -15.44 -3.79 -26.65
CA TYR A 145 -15.42 -5.23 -26.40
C TYR A 145 -15.39 -5.99 -27.72
N ASP A 146 -14.80 -7.19 -27.70
CA ASP A 146 -14.89 -8.15 -28.80
C ASP A 146 -16.24 -8.89 -28.80
N LEU A 147 -16.45 -9.75 -29.80
CA LEU A 147 -17.67 -10.55 -29.93
C LEU A 147 -17.84 -11.60 -28.82
N LYS A 148 -16.81 -11.85 -28.01
CA LYS A 148 -16.83 -12.77 -26.86
C LYS A 148 -17.03 -12.03 -25.53
N GLY A 149 -17.23 -10.71 -25.56
CA GLY A 149 -17.44 -9.90 -24.36
C GLY A 149 -16.17 -9.51 -23.63
N ASN A 150 -15.00 -9.60 -24.29
CA ASN A 150 -13.74 -9.18 -23.67
C ASN A 150 -13.41 -7.74 -24.02
N ARG A 151 -12.97 -6.98 -23.02
CA ARG A 151 -12.63 -5.58 -23.16
C ARG A 151 -11.40 -5.41 -24.05
N ILE A 152 -11.52 -4.71 -25.18
CA ILE A 152 -10.43 -4.44 -26.14
C ILE A 152 -9.78 -3.09 -25.86
N THR A 153 -10.53 -2.07 -25.43
CA THR A 153 -9.95 -0.75 -25.17
C THR A 153 -10.60 -0.04 -23.99
N ASP A 154 -9.79 0.77 -23.32
CA ASP A 154 -10.20 1.75 -22.31
C ASP A 154 -9.75 3.13 -22.78
N TYR A 155 -10.70 4.01 -23.07
CA TYR A 155 -10.43 5.38 -23.49
C TYR A 155 -10.93 6.37 -22.45
N THR A 156 -10.07 7.26 -21.99
CA THR A 156 -10.46 8.33 -21.04
C THR A 156 -10.50 9.66 -21.77
N TYR A 157 -11.64 10.34 -21.69
CA TYR A 157 -11.90 11.61 -22.33
C TYR A 157 -12.17 12.71 -21.31
N ASP A 158 -11.73 13.91 -21.64
CA ASP A 158 -12.22 15.12 -20.98
C ASP A 158 -13.64 15.49 -21.49
N PRO A 159 -14.30 16.51 -20.91
CA PRO A 159 -15.67 16.87 -21.28
C PRO A 159 -15.79 17.47 -22.69
N THR A 160 -14.67 17.88 -23.30
CA THR A 160 -14.63 18.38 -24.69
C THR A 160 -14.55 17.25 -25.72
N GLY A 161 -14.33 16.01 -25.26
CA GLY A 161 -14.13 14.84 -26.10
C GLY A 161 -12.66 14.62 -26.49
N TYR A 162 -11.71 15.31 -25.86
CA TYR A 162 -10.29 15.09 -26.08
C TYR A 162 -9.82 13.80 -25.38
N LEU A 163 -9.14 12.92 -26.11
CA LEU A 163 -8.61 11.66 -25.58
C LEU A 163 -7.37 11.91 -24.72
N THR A 164 -7.49 11.69 -23.42
CA THR A 164 -6.41 11.90 -22.44
C THR A 164 -5.64 10.64 -22.07
N ARG A 165 -6.29 9.45 -22.12
CA ARG A 165 -5.64 8.16 -21.83
C ARG A 165 -6.21 7.04 -22.67
N SER A 166 -5.38 6.08 -23.04
CA SER A 166 -5.76 4.93 -23.86
C SER A 166 -5.01 3.67 -23.45
N VAL A 167 -5.75 2.58 -23.23
CA VAL A 167 -5.20 1.22 -23.01
C VAL A 167 -5.87 0.27 -23.99
N GLY A 168 -5.09 -0.61 -24.61
CA GLY A 168 -5.57 -1.62 -25.55
C GLY A 168 -5.22 -3.04 -25.09
N TYR A 169 -6.11 -3.99 -25.35
CA TYR A 169 -6.01 -5.39 -25.00
C TYR A 169 -6.25 -6.25 -26.24
N ALA A 170 -5.55 -7.39 -26.36
CA ALA A 170 -5.88 -8.42 -27.34
C ALA A 170 -5.93 -9.78 -26.66
N TYR A 171 -6.80 -10.66 -27.15
CA TYR A 171 -6.99 -12.00 -26.59
C TYR A 171 -6.68 -13.05 -27.65
N ASP A 172 -6.20 -14.21 -27.20
CA ASP A 172 -6.04 -15.36 -28.07
C ASP A 172 -7.39 -16.02 -28.42
N LEU A 173 -7.34 -17.05 -29.28
CA LEU A 173 -8.54 -17.78 -29.71
C LEU A 173 -9.28 -18.49 -28.56
N ARG A 174 -8.62 -18.73 -27.41
CA ARG A 174 -9.18 -19.36 -26.21
C ARG A 174 -9.65 -18.37 -25.15
N ASN A 175 -9.58 -17.08 -25.46
CA ASN A 175 -10.00 -16.00 -24.59
C ASN A 175 -9.08 -15.74 -23.39
N HIS A 176 -7.78 -15.90 -23.59
CA HIS A 176 -6.75 -15.44 -22.64
C HIS A 176 -6.07 -14.18 -23.18
N LEU A 177 -5.72 -13.25 -22.28
CA LEU A 177 -5.06 -12.01 -22.67
C LEU A 177 -3.70 -12.33 -23.31
N SER A 178 -3.49 -11.91 -24.55
CA SER A 178 -2.28 -12.16 -25.33
C SER A 178 -1.50 -10.88 -25.62
N GLN A 179 -2.08 -9.70 -25.36
CA GLN A 179 -1.41 -8.44 -25.58
C GLN A 179 -1.97 -7.30 -24.75
N LEU A 180 -1.09 -6.42 -24.29
CA LEU A 180 -1.40 -5.11 -23.71
C LEU A 180 -0.69 -4.03 -24.52
N ARG A 181 -1.37 -2.93 -24.80
CA ARG A 181 -0.87 -1.83 -25.61
C ARG A 181 -1.19 -0.49 -24.95
N PHE A 182 -0.26 0.46 -25.01
CA PHE A 182 -0.47 1.86 -24.64
C PHE A 182 -0.24 2.74 -25.88
N PRO A 183 -1.29 2.96 -26.72
CA PRO A 183 -1.12 3.53 -28.06
C PRO A 183 -0.54 4.96 -28.12
N GLY A 184 -0.53 5.72 -27.02
CA GLY A 184 0.05 7.07 -26.96
C GLY A 184 1.30 7.19 -26.10
N ASP A 185 1.90 6.06 -25.72
CA ASP A 185 3.17 5.93 -25.03
C ASP A 185 4.12 5.22 -26.00
N ALA A 186 4.65 5.93 -27.00
CA ALA A 186 5.56 5.38 -28.03
C ALA A 186 5.15 4.05 -28.73
N GLY A 187 3.91 3.58 -28.56
CA GLY A 187 3.49 2.26 -29.02
C GLY A 187 3.96 1.10 -28.13
N SER A 188 4.08 1.30 -26.80
CA SER A 188 4.45 0.26 -25.84
C SER A 188 3.53 -0.95 -25.93
N VAL A 189 4.08 -2.11 -26.27
CA VAL A 189 3.34 -3.36 -26.47
C VAL A 189 3.99 -4.48 -25.66
N THR A 190 3.23 -5.08 -24.75
CA THR A 190 3.60 -6.35 -24.12
C THR A 190 2.84 -7.49 -24.80
N THR A 191 3.53 -8.57 -25.16
CA THR A 191 2.92 -9.74 -25.81
C THR A 191 3.08 -10.98 -24.95
N ILE A 192 2.03 -11.80 -24.85
CA ILE A 192 2.01 -13.02 -24.06
C ILE A 192 1.67 -14.22 -24.95
N LEU A 193 2.45 -15.27 -24.78
CA LEU A 193 2.10 -16.60 -25.24
C LEU A 193 1.51 -17.39 -24.07
N ASN A 194 0.23 -17.76 -24.15
CA ASN A 194 -0.42 -18.59 -23.14
C ASN A 194 -0.46 -20.06 -23.56
N ASP A 195 -0.49 -20.96 -22.58
CA ASP A 195 -0.87 -22.35 -22.79
C ASP A 195 -2.41 -22.53 -22.93
N ALA A 196 -2.86 -23.77 -23.02
CA ALA A 196 -4.29 -24.08 -23.17
C ALA A 196 -5.14 -23.82 -21.92
N LEU A 197 -4.52 -23.67 -20.75
CA LEU A 197 -5.16 -23.37 -19.47
C LEU A 197 -5.13 -21.87 -19.14
N GLY A 198 -4.43 -21.08 -19.95
CA GLY A 198 -4.30 -19.63 -19.79
C GLY A 198 -3.09 -19.20 -18.96
N ASN A 199 -2.15 -20.10 -18.68
CA ASN A 199 -0.90 -19.71 -18.02
C ASN A 199 0.05 -19.05 -19.03
N SER A 200 0.74 -17.99 -18.62
CA SER A 200 1.77 -17.34 -19.43
C SER A 200 2.97 -18.27 -19.56
N LEU A 201 3.31 -18.69 -20.78
CA LEU A 201 4.53 -19.45 -21.09
C LEU A 201 5.70 -18.51 -21.40
N SER A 202 5.40 -17.36 -22.00
CA SER A 202 6.41 -16.37 -22.37
C SER A 202 5.77 -14.99 -22.47
N GLU A 203 6.50 -13.99 -21.99
CA GLU A 203 6.15 -12.58 -22.06
C GLU A 203 7.28 -11.81 -22.74
N THR A 204 6.94 -11.09 -23.81
CA THR A 204 7.84 -10.15 -24.47
C THR A 204 7.45 -8.73 -24.06
N ASP A 205 8.37 -8.03 -23.42
CA ASP A 205 8.18 -6.65 -22.96
C ASP A 205 8.20 -5.66 -24.14
N PRO A 206 7.84 -4.38 -23.93
CA PRO A 206 7.86 -3.36 -24.97
C PRO A 206 9.25 -3.04 -25.55
N ASN A 207 10.32 -3.36 -24.82
CA ASN A 207 11.71 -3.24 -25.28
C ASN A 207 12.17 -4.49 -26.05
N ASN A 208 11.26 -5.42 -26.35
CA ASN A 208 11.49 -6.68 -27.04
C ASN A 208 12.41 -7.66 -26.29
N HIS A 209 12.41 -7.59 -24.96
CA HIS A 209 13.05 -8.57 -24.10
C HIS A 209 12.05 -9.66 -23.71
N ASN A 210 12.50 -10.92 -23.74
CA ASN A 210 11.63 -12.07 -23.52
C ASN A 210 11.90 -12.73 -22.16
N SER A 211 10.85 -12.98 -21.40
CA SER A 211 10.88 -13.84 -20.21
C SER A 211 10.02 -15.08 -20.44
N GLY A 212 10.32 -16.16 -19.72
CA GLY A 212 9.67 -17.46 -19.85
C GLY A 212 9.23 -18.03 -18.52
N GLN A 213 8.18 -18.85 -18.56
CA GLN A 213 7.66 -19.57 -17.40
C GLN A 213 7.32 -21.00 -17.81
N SER A 214 7.42 -21.92 -16.86
CA SER A 214 6.97 -23.29 -17.05
C SER A 214 6.22 -23.79 -15.82
N TYR A 215 5.25 -24.65 -16.05
CA TYR A 215 4.33 -25.14 -15.05
C TYR A 215 4.41 -26.65 -14.97
N ASP A 216 4.12 -27.19 -13.78
CA ASP A 216 3.94 -28.63 -13.63
C ASP A 216 2.54 -29.08 -14.10
N ALA A 217 2.29 -30.39 -14.05
CA ALA A 217 1.01 -30.97 -14.47
C ALA A 217 -0.19 -30.57 -13.58
N LEU A 218 0.06 -29.95 -12.42
CA LEU A 218 -0.96 -29.41 -11.51
C LEU A 218 -1.17 -27.91 -11.71
N ASN A 219 -0.65 -27.33 -12.80
CA ASN A 219 -0.82 -25.92 -13.14
C ASN A 219 -0.08 -24.96 -12.19
N ARG A 220 1.03 -25.40 -11.57
CA ARG A 220 1.82 -24.60 -10.62
C ARG A 220 3.11 -24.13 -11.26
N LEU A 221 3.48 -22.86 -11.07
CA LEU A 221 4.70 -22.26 -11.62
C LEU A 221 5.93 -23.01 -11.07
N MET A 222 6.67 -23.72 -11.92
CA MET A 222 7.82 -24.54 -11.53
C MET A 222 9.15 -23.83 -11.79
N ASN A 223 9.24 -23.04 -12.86
CA ASN A 223 10.43 -22.29 -13.23
C ASN A 223 10.03 -20.98 -13.91
N SER A 224 10.72 -19.90 -13.56
CA SER A 224 10.67 -18.61 -14.24
C SER A 224 12.07 -18.24 -14.71
N VAL A 225 12.19 -17.80 -15.96
CA VAL A 225 13.44 -17.37 -16.59
C VAL A 225 13.25 -15.93 -17.08
N ASN A 226 14.13 -15.02 -16.68
CA ASN A 226 14.06 -13.64 -17.16
C ASN A 226 14.76 -13.44 -18.51
N ALA A 227 14.73 -12.20 -19.01
CA ALA A 227 15.39 -11.79 -20.24
C ALA A 227 16.92 -11.85 -20.22
N LEU A 228 17.53 -11.96 -19.04
CA LEU A 228 18.96 -12.24 -18.87
C LEU A 228 19.27 -13.76 -18.80
N SER A 229 18.28 -14.62 -19.08
CA SER A 229 18.39 -16.08 -18.99
C SER A 229 18.69 -16.61 -17.57
N GLN A 230 18.34 -15.85 -16.54
CA GLN A 230 18.50 -16.21 -15.14
C GLN A 230 17.23 -16.93 -14.65
N SER A 231 17.40 -18.04 -13.93
CA SER A 231 16.30 -18.95 -13.56
C SER A 231 16.00 -18.91 -12.06
N THR A 232 14.72 -18.82 -11.72
CA THR A 232 14.18 -19.10 -10.38
C THR A 232 13.33 -20.35 -10.42
N LEU A 233 13.64 -21.29 -9.53
CA LEU A 233 12.94 -22.57 -9.41
C LEU A 233 12.03 -22.59 -8.18
N TYR A 234 10.86 -23.20 -8.35
CA TYR A 234 9.83 -23.33 -7.32
C TYR A 234 9.53 -24.81 -7.07
N GLY A 235 9.57 -25.23 -5.81
CA GLY A 235 9.16 -26.56 -5.37
C GLY A 235 7.93 -26.47 -4.48
N TYR A 236 7.00 -27.42 -4.61
CA TYR A 236 5.74 -27.46 -3.87
C TYR A 236 5.54 -28.79 -3.15
N ASP A 237 4.76 -28.77 -2.07
CA ASP A 237 4.25 -29.99 -1.44
C ASP A 237 2.98 -30.52 -2.15
N VAL A 238 2.37 -31.54 -1.55
CA VAL A 238 1.13 -32.19 -2.06
C VAL A 238 -0.13 -31.34 -1.89
N ASN A 239 -0.05 -30.24 -1.14
CA ASN A 239 -1.15 -29.30 -0.88
C ASN A 239 -0.97 -27.98 -1.67
N ASP A 240 -0.12 -27.99 -2.71
CA ASP A 240 0.19 -26.85 -3.59
C ASP A 240 0.86 -25.66 -2.88
N ARG A 241 1.54 -25.91 -1.75
CA ARG A 241 2.25 -24.87 -1.00
C ARG A 241 3.74 -24.86 -1.35
N PRO A 242 4.37 -23.69 -1.52
CA PRO A 242 5.78 -23.60 -1.88
C PRO A 242 6.69 -24.07 -0.72
N VAL A 243 7.48 -25.13 -0.93
CA VAL A 243 8.46 -25.63 0.06
C VAL A 243 9.88 -25.19 -0.22
N ALA A 244 10.15 -24.71 -1.44
CA ALA A 244 11.46 -24.18 -1.82
C ALA A 244 11.32 -23.13 -2.94
N VAL A 245 12.06 -22.03 -2.81
CA VAL A 245 12.28 -21.07 -3.89
C VAL A 245 13.79 -20.90 -4.04
N THR A 246 14.33 -21.22 -5.22
CA THR A 246 15.77 -21.19 -5.51
C THR A 246 16.07 -20.06 -6.48
N ALA A 247 16.82 -19.06 -6.01
CA ALA A 247 17.25 -17.92 -6.81
C ALA A 247 18.35 -18.31 -7.83
N PRO A 248 18.67 -17.46 -8.84
CA PRO A 248 19.64 -17.78 -9.90
C PRO A 248 21.06 -18.03 -9.43
N ASN A 249 21.41 -17.53 -8.25
CA ASN A 249 22.68 -17.83 -7.60
C ASN A 249 22.69 -19.22 -6.93
N ASN A 250 21.69 -20.06 -7.19
CA ASN A 250 21.47 -21.40 -6.62
C ASN A 250 21.30 -21.41 -5.09
N ILE A 251 20.86 -20.29 -4.52
CA ILE A 251 20.52 -20.20 -3.10
C ILE A 251 19.02 -20.42 -2.93
N ALA A 252 18.67 -21.47 -2.20
CA ALA A 252 17.29 -21.78 -1.87
C ALA A 252 16.88 -21.17 -0.52
N THR A 253 15.66 -20.64 -0.48
CA THR A 253 14.89 -20.41 0.74
C THR A 253 13.84 -21.51 0.84
N THR A 254 13.75 -22.16 2.00
CA THR A 254 12.86 -23.33 2.20
C THR A 254 11.84 -23.09 3.29
N TYR A 255 10.70 -23.76 3.16
CA TYR A 255 9.53 -23.59 4.02
C TYR A 255 9.00 -24.93 4.49
N SER A 256 8.47 -24.96 5.71
CA SER A 256 7.68 -26.10 6.21
C SER A 256 6.38 -25.59 6.80
N TYR A 257 5.32 -26.35 6.62
CA TYR A 257 3.97 -26.01 7.08
C TYR A 257 3.41 -27.09 7.99
N ASP A 258 2.43 -26.73 8.82
CA ASP A 258 1.57 -27.71 9.47
C ASP A 258 0.49 -28.25 8.51
N ASP A 259 -0.36 -29.13 9.00
CA ASP A 259 -1.46 -29.73 8.22
C ASP A 259 -2.58 -28.73 7.90
N LEU A 260 -2.63 -27.59 8.58
CA LEU A 260 -3.61 -26.52 8.35
C LEU A 260 -3.12 -25.47 7.34
N GLY A 261 -1.84 -25.49 6.96
CA GLY A 261 -1.25 -24.50 6.05
C GLY A 261 -0.51 -23.36 6.72
N ASN A 262 -0.36 -23.39 8.05
CA ASN A 262 0.40 -22.38 8.76
C ASN A 262 1.91 -22.61 8.58
N LEU A 263 2.67 -21.54 8.35
CA LEU A 263 4.12 -21.61 8.11
C LEU A 263 4.86 -21.90 9.41
N LEU A 264 5.38 -23.11 9.61
CA LEU A 264 6.14 -23.46 10.82
C LEU A 264 7.57 -22.94 10.80
N LYS A 265 8.19 -22.84 9.62
CA LYS A 265 9.61 -22.50 9.51
C LYS A 265 9.95 -21.93 8.14
N GLU A 266 10.77 -20.90 8.16
CA GLU A 266 11.51 -20.41 7.00
C GLU A 266 13.02 -20.60 7.25
N VAL A 267 13.74 -21.12 6.27
CA VAL A 267 15.20 -21.16 6.28
C VAL A 267 15.74 -20.39 5.09
N SER A 268 16.28 -19.19 5.36
CA SER A 268 16.98 -18.35 4.41
C SER A 268 18.48 -18.33 4.73
N ARG A 269 19.33 -18.39 3.70
CA ARG A 269 20.77 -18.18 3.91
C ARG A 269 21.10 -16.71 4.15
N ASP A 270 20.28 -15.75 3.71
CA ASP A 270 20.58 -14.33 3.91
C ASP A 270 19.99 -13.77 5.20
N ARG A 271 18.92 -14.38 5.72
CA ARG A 271 18.22 -13.94 6.94
C ARG A 271 18.25 -14.95 8.10
N GLY A 272 18.86 -16.12 7.87
CA GLY A 272 18.88 -17.20 8.84
C GLY A 272 17.55 -17.95 8.92
N THR A 273 17.31 -18.60 10.06
CA THR A 273 16.10 -19.40 10.29
C THR A 273 15.10 -18.63 11.13
N THR A 274 13.85 -18.57 10.67
CA THR A 274 12.72 -18.07 11.45
C THR A 274 11.74 -19.22 11.67
N SER A 275 11.21 -19.39 12.88
CA SER A 275 10.24 -20.45 13.20
C SER A 275 9.02 -19.88 13.91
N TYR A 276 7.86 -20.47 13.65
CA TYR A 276 6.57 -20.01 14.16
C TYR A 276 5.87 -21.13 14.92
N THR A 277 5.07 -20.74 15.90
CA THR A 277 4.07 -21.62 16.53
C THR A 277 2.71 -20.95 16.46
N TYR A 278 1.65 -21.75 16.51
CA TYR A 278 0.29 -21.30 16.32
C TYR A 278 -0.64 -21.85 17.40
N ASP A 279 -1.71 -21.13 17.69
CA ASP A 279 -2.84 -21.68 18.42
C ASP A 279 -3.77 -22.48 17.48
N ALA A 280 -4.84 -23.05 18.04
CA ALA A 280 -5.79 -23.86 17.27
C ALA A 280 -6.63 -23.06 16.24
N ALA A 281 -6.65 -21.72 16.33
CA ALA A 281 -7.29 -20.84 15.36
C ALA A 281 -6.32 -20.35 14.26
N GLY A 282 -5.03 -20.72 14.33
CA GLY A 282 -4.01 -20.27 13.38
C GLY A 282 -3.43 -18.90 13.71
N ASN A 283 -3.62 -18.40 14.94
CA ASN A 283 -2.93 -17.18 15.38
C ASN A 283 -1.49 -17.51 15.76
N VAL A 284 -0.54 -16.65 15.41
CA VAL A 284 0.88 -16.84 15.72
C VAL A 284 1.13 -16.68 17.22
N LEU A 285 1.45 -17.75 17.94
CA LEU A 285 1.80 -17.66 19.37
C LEU A 285 3.23 -17.18 19.59
N THR A 286 4.19 -17.68 18.80
CA THR A 286 5.59 -17.28 18.92
C THR A 286 6.28 -17.19 17.57
N VAL A 287 7.18 -16.23 17.42
CA VAL A 287 8.16 -16.14 16.33
C VAL A 287 9.56 -16.23 16.93
N THR A 288 10.34 -17.23 16.56
CA THR A 288 11.76 -17.35 16.91
C THR A 288 12.60 -16.90 15.73
N ASN A 289 13.37 -15.83 15.88
CA ASN A 289 14.22 -15.30 14.81
C ASN A 289 15.58 -16.03 14.73
N ALA A 290 16.39 -15.67 13.73
CA ALA A 290 17.69 -16.29 13.50
C ALA A 290 18.75 -16.06 14.60
N LEU A 291 18.51 -15.12 15.51
CA LEU A 291 19.34 -14.89 16.71
C LEU A 291 18.89 -15.77 17.90
N GLY A 292 17.84 -16.59 17.73
CA GLY A 292 17.24 -17.38 18.80
C GLY A 292 16.36 -16.58 19.75
N GLN A 293 16.04 -15.33 19.40
CA GLN A 293 15.16 -14.47 20.19
C GLN A 293 13.70 -14.83 19.86
N VAL A 294 12.86 -14.94 20.89
CA VAL A 294 11.46 -15.34 20.75
C VAL A 294 10.58 -14.13 20.98
N THR A 295 9.73 -13.80 20.01
CA THR A 295 8.61 -12.87 20.18
C THR A 295 7.34 -13.66 20.42
N ALA A 296 6.70 -13.48 21.58
CA ALA A 296 5.44 -14.09 21.95
C ALA A 296 4.27 -13.13 21.76
N TYR A 297 3.12 -13.66 21.36
CA TYR A 297 1.86 -12.96 21.20
C TYR A 297 0.76 -13.60 22.03
N THR A 298 -0.20 -12.80 22.46
CA THR A 298 -1.45 -13.26 23.07
C THR A 298 -2.63 -12.63 22.36
N TYR A 299 -3.80 -13.26 22.48
CA TYR A 299 -4.99 -12.89 21.70
C TYR A 299 -6.25 -12.93 22.54
N ASP A 300 -7.19 -12.03 22.27
CA ASP A 300 -8.55 -12.12 22.82
C ASP A 300 -9.40 -13.18 22.09
N SER A 301 -10.69 -13.30 22.46
CA SER A 301 -11.60 -14.28 21.87
C SER A 301 -12.09 -13.95 20.45
N LEU A 302 -11.73 -12.78 19.90
CA LEU A 302 -11.91 -12.41 18.49
C LEU A 302 -10.58 -12.42 17.72
N ASN A 303 -9.59 -13.17 18.25
CA ASN A 303 -8.29 -13.34 17.61
C ASN A 303 -7.51 -12.04 17.38
N ARG A 304 -7.75 -11.00 18.19
CA ARG A 304 -7.02 -9.72 18.14
C ARG A 304 -5.85 -9.74 19.12
N VAL A 305 -4.69 -9.23 18.70
CA VAL A 305 -3.44 -9.25 19.51
C VAL A 305 -3.59 -8.42 20.77
N LEU A 306 -3.44 -9.01 21.96
CA LEU A 306 -3.43 -8.32 23.25
C LEU A 306 -2.03 -7.94 23.73
N SER A 307 -1.02 -8.73 23.38
CA SER A 307 0.38 -8.43 23.72
C SER A 307 1.36 -8.88 22.66
N LYS A 308 2.51 -8.20 22.59
CA LYS A 308 3.69 -8.57 21.79
C LYS A 308 4.93 -8.37 22.65
N GLN A 309 5.70 -9.43 22.91
CA GLN A 309 6.88 -9.35 23.79
C GLN A 309 8.04 -10.19 23.25
N SER A 310 9.23 -9.60 23.17
CA SER A 310 10.46 -10.32 22.82
C SER A 310 11.27 -10.76 24.05
N THR A 311 11.97 -11.89 23.96
CA THR A 311 12.96 -12.34 24.95
C THR A 311 14.29 -11.59 24.87
N ALA A 312 14.51 -10.80 23.82
CA ALA A 312 15.72 -9.99 23.67
C ALA A 312 15.75 -8.83 24.67
N GLY A 313 16.81 -8.75 25.48
CA GLY A 313 17.00 -7.67 26.45
C GLY A 313 16.95 -6.28 25.81
N GLY A 314 16.37 -5.30 26.50
CA GLY A 314 16.20 -3.93 26.00
C GLY A 314 15.05 -3.74 25.00
N THR A 315 14.33 -4.80 24.66
CA THR A 315 13.18 -4.74 23.75
C THR A 315 11.89 -4.44 24.52
N PRO A 316 11.09 -3.43 24.13
CA PRO A 316 9.83 -3.15 24.82
C PRO A 316 8.78 -4.23 24.56
N ALA A 317 8.04 -4.59 25.61
CA ALA A 317 6.79 -5.35 25.49
C ALA A 317 5.65 -4.38 25.15
N TYR A 318 4.76 -4.75 24.25
CA TYR A 318 3.58 -3.95 23.87
C TYR A 318 2.30 -4.61 24.37
N THR A 319 1.38 -3.80 24.89
CA THR A 319 0.01 -4.19 25.25
C THR A 319 -0.98 -3.38 24.44
N TYR A 320 -2.03 -4.03 23.95
CA TYR A 320 -3.05 -3.47 23.08
C TYR A 320 -4.40 -3.54 23.80
N PHE A 321 -5.15 -2.44 23.78
CA PHE A 321 -6.47 -2.36 24.41
C PHE A 321 -7.50 -1.99 23.36
N TYR A 322 -8.47 -2.87 23.17
CA TYR A 322 -9.57 -2.69 22.22
C TYR A 322 -10.86 -2.34 22.95
N ASP A 323 -11.84 -1.85 22.20
CA ASP A 323 -13.25 -1.68 22.58
C ASP A 323 -13.55 -0.66 23.67
N SER A 324 -12.57 -0.25 24.47
CA SER A 324 -12.75 0.66 25.61
C SER A 324 -13.18 2.08 25.21
N CYS A 325 -12.91 2.48 23.96
CA CYS A 325 -13.24 3.79 23.39
C CYS A 325 -14.25 3.68 22.24
N PHE A 326 -14.19 2.60 21.46
CA PHE A 326 -15.08 2.30 20.35
C PHE A 326 -15.04 0.78 20.08
N THR A 327 -16.19 0.12 20.10
CA THR A 327 -16.29 -1.34 19.98
C THR A 327 -15.78 -1.81 18.61
N GLY A 328 -14.96 -2.84 18.61
CA GLY A 328 -14.29 -3.39 17.42
C GLY A 328 -12.99 -2.69 17.05
N ARG A 329 -12.54 -1.67 17.78
CA ARG A 329 -11.36 -0.85 17.42
C ARG A 329 -10.28 -0.85 18.49
N LEU A 330 -9.04 -0.63 18.07
CA LEU A 330 -7.88 -0.44 18.96
C LEU A 330 -7.95 0.97 19.58
N CYS A 331 -7.90 1.06 20.90
CA CYS A 331 -8.04 2.31 21.62
C CYS A 331 -6.75 2.78 22.27
N TYR A 332 -5.95 1.84 22.79
CA TYR A 332 -4.69 2.17 23.43
C TYR A 332 -3.58 1.20 23.05
N LEU A 333 -2.37 1.73 23.05
CA LEU A 333 -1.16 1.00 22.82
C LEU A 333 -0.09 1.40 23.83
N PHE A 334 0.29 0.46 24.72
CA PHE A 334 1.24 0.71 25.79
C PHE A 334 2.49 -0.17 25.65
N PRO A 335 3.66 0.40 25.30
CA PRO A 335 4.95 -0.23 25.49
C PRO A 335 5.45 -0.12 26.92
N SER A 336 6.11 -1.15 27.41
CA SER A 336 6.87 -1.12 28.65
C SER A 336 7.98 -0.07 28.56
N GLY A 337 7.94 0.93 29.45
CA GLY A 337 9.00 1.95 29.55
C GLY A 337 9.05 2.95 28.39
N GLY A 338 7.98 3.12 27.61
CA GLY A 338 8.00 3.95 26.40
C GLY A 338 6.68 4.64 26.02
N TYR A 339 6.63 5.05 24.75
CA TYR A 339 5.56 5.78 24.03
C TYR A 339 4.15 5.19 24.17
N GLN A 340 3.25 5.82 24.90
CA GLN A 340 1.86 5.38 25.01
C GLN A 340 0.96 6.14 24.03
N LEU A 341 0.21 5.43 23.18
CA LEU A 341 -0.69 6.04 22.20
C LEU A 341 -2.13 5.74 22.53
N MET A 342 -2.97 6.77 22.43
CA MET A 342 -4.42 6.69 22.48
C MET A 342 -4.99 7.05 21.12
N LEU A 343 -5.94 6.23 20.65
CA LEU A 343 -6.69 6.43 19.42
C LEU A 343 -8.15 6.73 19.75
N GLY A 344 -8.71 7.72 19.06
CA GLY A 344 -10.13 8.03 19.08
C GLY A 344 -10.82 7.72 17.77
N TYR A 345 -12.14 7.58 17.82
CA TYR A 345 -12.97 7.38 16.65
C TYR A 345 -14.18 8.32 16.65
N ASP A 346 -14.62 8.73 15.46
CA ASP A 346 -15.91 9.37 15.29
C ASP A 346 -17.06 8.36 15.34
N GLY A 347 -18.31 8.83 15.24
CA GLY A 347 -19.49 7.97 15.32
C GLY A 347 -19.61 6.92 14.20
N LEU A 348 -18.82 7.03 13.12
CA LEU A 348 -18.73 6.05 12.04
C LEU A 348 -17.48 5.15 12.18
N GLY A 349 -16.75 5.26 13.28
CA GLY A 349 -15.59 4.42 13.56
C GLY A 349 -14.34 4.81 12.77
N ARG A 350 -14.25 6.05 12.26
CA ARG A 350 -13.04 6.59 11.59
C ARG A 350 -12.14 7.28 12.62
N ASN A 351 -10.82 7.14 12.49
CA ASN A 351 -9.90 7.68 13.50
C ASN A 351 -10.00 9.22 13.57
N ASN A 352 -10.55 9.76 14.66
CA ASN A 352 -10.77 11.21 14.78
C ASN A 352 -9.75 11.92 15.67
N PHE A 353 -8.92 11.18 16.40
CA PHE A 353 -7.72 11.73 17.03
C PHE A 353 -6.68 10.66 17.34
N GLN A 354 -5.46 11.14 17.55
CA GLN A 354 -4.33 10.40 18.11
C GLN A 354 -3.67 11.26 19.19
N LEU A 355 -3.34 10.64 20.32
CA LEU A 355 -2.66 11.30 21.43
C LEU A 355 -1.48 10.44 21.89
N ASP A 356 -0.29 11.01 21.81
CA ASP A 356 0.87 10.49 22.53
C ASP A 356 0.82 10.98 23.98
N LEU A 357 0.57 10.07 24.92
CA LEU A 357 0.41 10.40 26.34
C LEU A 357 1.71 10.82 27.03
N ASN A 358 2.87 10.54 26.43
CA ASN A 358 4.16 10.92 27.02
C ASN A 358 4.61 12.31 26.59
N THR A 359 4.31 12.69 25.35
CA THR A 359 4.71 14.00 24.79
C THR A 359 3.56 15.00 24.80
N ASN A 360 2.34 14.52 25.04
CA ASN A 360 1.10 15.24 24.84
C ASN A 360 0.92 15.74 23.39
N PHE A 361 1.54 15.06 22.41
CA PHE A 361 1.28 15.34 20.99
C PHE A 361 -0.09 14.82 20.62
N TYR A 362 -0.98 15.78 20.41
CA TYR A 362 -2.36 15.56 20.06
C TYR A 362 -2.58 15.98 18.61
N SER A 363 -3.15 15.07 17.82
CA SER A 363 -3.69 15.39 16.50
C SER A 363 -5.12 14.93 16.40
N ASN A 364 -5.96 15.72 15.73
CA ASN A 364 -7.36 15.40 15.50
C ASN A 364 -7.71 15.49 14.02
N TYR A 365 -8.74 14.75 13.63
CA TYR A 365 -9.17 14.60 12.24
C TYR A 365 -10.68 14.78 12.17
N THR A 366 -11.13 15.57 11.21
CA THR A 366 -12.56 15.65 10.87
C THR A 366 -12.78 15.18 9.46
N TYR A 367 -13.94 14.59 9.20
CA TYR A 367 -14.27 13.98 7.92
C TYR A 367 -15.65 14.44 7.45
N SER A 368 -15.83 14.47 6.13
CA SER A 368 -17.14 14.55 5.50
C SER A 368 -17.96 13.28 5.81
N PRO A 369 -19.28 13.24 5.58
CA PRO A 369 -20.05 12.01 5.71
C PRO A 369 -19.50 10.84 4.87
N GLY A 370 -18.98 11.10 3.67
CA GLY A 370 -18.38 10.10 2.79
C GLY A 370 -16.95 9.67 3.15
N GLY A 371 -16.34 10.26 4.19
CA GLY A 371 -15.02 9.86 4.68
C GLY A 371 -13.85 10.65 4.10
N LYS A 372 -14.10 11.74 3.38
CA LYS A 372 -13.06 12.65 2.92
C LYS A 372 -12.51 13.46 4.10
N LEU A 373 -11.19 13.57 4.24
CA LEU A 373 -10.53 14.30 5.32
C LEU A 373 -10.75 15.81 5.16
N LEU A 374 -11.43 16.46 6.09
CA LEU A 374 -11.72 17.90 6.04
C LEU A 374 -10.69 18.74 6.80
N ARG A 375 -10.20 18.24 7.93
CA ARG A 375 -9.25 18.97 8.77
C ARG A 375 -8.32 18.04 9.53
N ILE A 376 -7.07 18.45 9.68
CA ILE A 376 -6.11 17.92 10.64
C ILE A 376 -5.81 19.02 11.67
N GLY A 377 -5.96 18.74 12.96
CA GLY A 377 -5.36 19.52 14.04
C GLY A 377 -3.96 18.99 14.34
N TYR A 378 -2.97 19.88 14.43
CA TYR A 378 -1.59 19.53 14.72
C TYR A 378 -1.30 19.61 16.24
N PRO A 379 -0.16 19.10 16.71
CA PRO A 379 0.25 19.26 18.10
C PRO A 379 0.50 20.71 18.53
N SER A 380 0.85 21.61 17.60
CA SER A 380 0.62 23.05 17.78
C SER A 380 -0.83 23.32 17.42
N ASP A 381 -1.57 24.14 18.17
CA ASP A 381 -3.02 24.43 18.00
C ASP A 381 -3.49 24.87 16.59
N ARG A 382 -2.56 24.91 15.63
CA ARG A 382 -2.76 25.01 14.20
C ARG A 382 -3.62 23.89 13.63
N THR A 383 -4.39 24.26 12.61
CA THR A 383 -5.10 23.31 11.75
C THR A 383 -4.60 23.36 10.32
N VAL A 384 -4.79 22.27 9.60
CA VAL A 384 -4.74 22.20 8.14
C VAL A 384 -6.13 21.79 7.67
N ASP A 385 -6.65 22.51 6.70
CA ASP A 385 -8.01 22.40 6.18
C ASP A 385 -7.97 22.02 4.70
N TYR A 386 -8.82 21.06 4.33
CA TYR A 386 -8.98 20.56 2.97
C TYR A 386 -10.38 20.90 2.47
N GLU A 387 -10.44 21.58 1.34
CA GLU A 387 -11.68 21.81 0.61
C GLU A 387 -11.76 20.87 -0.59
N TYR A 388 -12.97 20.53 -1.01
CA TYR A 388 -13.23 19.61 -2.11
C TYR A 388 -14.07 20.26 -3.21
N ASP A 389 -13.81 19.89 -4.46
CA ASP A 389 -14.66 20.23 -5.59
C ASP A 389 -15.91 19.33 -5.65
N PRO A 390 -16.91 19.63 -6.49
CA PRO A 390 -18.12 18.80 -6.63
C PRO A 390 -17.87 17.36 -7.12
N LEU A 391 -16.65 17.02 -7.57
CA LEU A 391 -16.25 15.66 -7.95
C LEU A 391 -15.57 14.93 -6.79
N GLY A 392 -15.45 15.57 -5.63
CA GLY A 392 -14.83 14.98 -4.44
C GLY A 392 -13.31 15.01 -4.45
N ARG A 393 -12.68 15.85 -5.27
CA ARG A 393 -11.22 16.03 -5.33
C ARG A 393 -10.81 17.27 -4.55
N VAL A 394 -9.60 17.29 -3.98
CA VAL A 394 -9.13 18.46 -3.21
C VAL A 394 -9.11 19.71 -4.12
N SER A 395 -9.73 20.80 -3.68
CA SER A 395 -9.78 22.08 -4.41
C SER A 395 -8.91 23.16 -3.76
N GLN A 396 -8.60 22.99 -2.47
CA GLN A 396 -7.75 23.87 -1.68
C GLN A 396 -7.13 23.12 -0.51
N VAL A 397 -5.90 23.50 -0.15
CA VAL A 397 -5.30 23.17 1.16
C VAL A 397 -4.93 24.48 1.83
N SER A 398 -5.36 24.68 3.07
CA SER A 398 -5.02 25.87 3.84
C SER A 398 -4.58 25.49 5.25
N THR A 399 -3.96 26.41 5.97
CA THR A 399 -3.61 26.26 7.38
C THR A 399 -4.11 27.43 8.18
N ARG A 400 -4.57 27.18 9.41
CA ARG A 400 -5.04 28.22 10.33
C ARG A 400 -4.24 28.21 11.61
N ALA A 401 -3.72 29.37 12.02
CA ALA A 401 -3.07 29.56 13.31
C ALA A 401 -3.39 30.97 13.85
N ASN A 402 -3.59 31.11 15.16
CA ASN A 402 -3.93 32.39 15.80
C ASN A 402 -5.11 33.14 15.13
N GLY A 403 -6.11 32.38 14.66
CA GLY A 403 -7.27 32.91 13.95
C GLY A 403 -7.02 33.32 12.49
N VAL A 404 -5.79 33.30 12.00
CA VAL A 404 -5.41 33.66 10.63
C VAL A 404 -5.36 32.43 9.75
N THR A 405 -6.06 32.47 8.61
CA THR A 405 -6.00 31.43 7.56
C THR A 405 -4.97 31.81 6.50
N THR A 406 -4.09 30.88 6.15
CA THR A 406 -3.13 31.00 5.05
C THR A 406 -3.36 29.87 4.07
N ILE A 407 -3.60 30.21 2.80
CA ILE A 407 -3.74 29.24 1.72
C ILE A 407 -2.36 28.63 1.43
N LEU A 408 -2.26 27.31 1.36
CA LEU A 408 -1.04 26.60 1.01
C LEU A 408 -1.06 26.10 -0.44
N ALA A 409 -2.23 25.66 -0.92
CA ALA A 409 -2.47 25.31 -2.32
C ALA A 409 -3.88 25.70 -2.74
N SER A 410 -4.05 26.23 -3.95
CA SER A 410 -5.34 26.59 -4.53
C SER A 410 -5.36 26.46 -6.05
N ALA A 411 -6.54 26.63 -6.66
CA ALA A 411 -6.76 26.50 -8.09
C ALA A 411 -6.34 25.12 -8.65
N LEU A 412 -6.59 24.05 -7.87
CA LEU A 412 -6.25 22.69 -8.24
C LEU A 412 -7.04 22.27 -9.49
N ARG A 413 -6.33 21.69 -10.46
CA ARG A 413 -6.90 21.07 -11.67
C ARG A 413 -6.38 19.66 -11.80
N TYR A 414 -7.19 18.80 -12.38
CA TYR A 414 -6.90 17.38 -12.52
C TYR A 414 -7.15 16.93 -13.95
N TYR A 415 -6.41 15.90 -14.36
CA TYR A 415 -6.77 15.08 -15.51
C TYR A 415 -8.07 14.30 -15.23
N PRO A 416 -8.87 13.99 -16.27
CA PRO A 416 -10.03 13.11 -16.18
C PRO A 416 -9.71 11.81 -15.44
N PHE A 417 -10.34 11.53 -14.29
CA PHE A 417 -10.03 10.32 -13.48
C PHE A 417 -8.53 10.11 -13.24
N GLY A 418 -7.78 11.21 -13.15
CA GLY A 418 -6.33 11.23 -13.30
C GLY A 418 -5.64 12.18 -12.34
N PRO A 419 -4.33 12.42 -12.55
CA PRO A 419 -3.56 13.22 -11.63
C PRO A 419 -3.90 14.71 -11.57
N VAL A 420 -3.48 15.39 -10.51
CA VAL A 420 -3.32 16.83 -10.38
C VAL A 420 -2.45 17.25 -11.55
N ASN A 421 -3.08 18.00 -12.45
CA ASN A 421 -2.43 18.63 -13.57
C ASN A 421 -1.71 19.91 -13.12
N SER A 422 -2.34 20.70 -12.25
CA SER A 422 -1.77 21.98 -11.80
C SER A 422 -2.39 22.51 -10.52
N PHE A 423 -1.63 23.36 -9.83
CA PHE A 423 -2.11 24.19 -8.71
C PHE A 423 -1.15 25.35 -8.43
N SER A 424 -1.65 26.35 -7.69
CA SER A 424 -0.83 27.48 -7.19
C SER A 424 -0.44 27.24 -5.73
N PHE A 425 0.84 27.41 -5.40
CA PHE A 425 1.30 27.45 -4.03
C PHE A 425 0.92 28.77 -3.37
N GLY A 426 0.77 28.76 -2.04
CA GLY A 426 0.42 29.95 -1.24
C GLY A 426 1.41 31.11 -1.33
N ASN A 427 2.66 30.87 -1.75
CA ASN A 427 3.68 31.90 -1.97
C ASN A 427 3.75 32.43 -3.41
N GLY A 428 2.75 32.13 -4.25
CA GLY A 428 2.69 32.58 -5.64
C GLY A 428 3.53 31.76 -6.63
N GLN A 429 4.26 30.74 -6.17
CA GLN A 429 4.83 29.72 -7.05
C GLN A 429 3.71 28.82 -7.61
N TYR A 430 4.01 28.02 -8.62
CA TYR A 430 3.03 27.09 -9.19
C TYR A 430 3.61 25.71 -9.47
N TYR A 431 2.72 24.73 -9.46
CA TYR A 431 2.94 23.37 -9.91
C TYR A 431 2.16 23.14 -11.20
N PHE A 432 2.79 22.45 -12.14
CA PHE A 432 2.18 22.06 -13.41
C PHE A 432 2.82 20.78 -13.94
N MET A 433 2.02 19.87 -14.47
CA MET A 433 2.48 18.58 -14.99
C MET A 433 1.75 18.23 -16.29
N ASN A 434 2.52 18.00 -17.35
CA ASN A 434 2.03 17.34 -18.56
C ASN A 434 2.21 15.82 -18.43
N GLN A 435 1.35 15.10 -19.14
CA GLN A 435 1.29 13.65 -19.16
C GLN A 435 1.23 13.16 -20.61
N ASP A 436 1.69 11.94 -20.86
CA ASP A 436 1.33 11.21 -22.07
C ASP A 436 -0.02 10.48 -21.91
N GLN A 437 -0.45 9.73 -22.94
CA GLN A 437 -1.71 8.97 -22.88
C GLN A 437 -1.63 7.67 -22.05
N GLY A 438 -0.49 7.41 -21.41
CA GLY A 438 -0.33 6.43 -20.35
C GLY A 438 -0.43 7.05 -18.95
N TYR A 439 -0.65 8.38 -18.85
CA TYR A 439 -0.54 9.16 -17.61
C TYR A 439 0.86 9.09 -16.97
N ARG A 440 1.92 9.06 -17.79
CA ARG A 440 3.30 9.24 -17.31
C ARG A 440 3.77 10.68 -17.51
N PRO A 441 4.43 11.30 -16.51
CA PRO A 441 4.79 12.72 -16.58
C PRO A 441 5.78 12.99 -17.70
N THR A 442 5.45 13.83 -18.67
CA THR A 442 6.37 14.23 -19.76
C THR A 442 7.02 15.59 -19.53
N PHE A 443 6.38 16.41 -18.69
CA PHE A 443 6.93 17.65 -18.18
C PHE A 443 6.39 17.87 -16.77
N GLN A 444 7.24 18.35 -15.88
CA GLN A 444 6.84 18.80 -14.56
C GLN A 444 7.54 20.10 -14.23
N ARG A 445 6.78 21.07 -13.74
CA ARG A 445 7.28 22.28 -13.08
C ARG A 445 6.76 22.31 -11.66
N SER A 446 7.65 22.54 -10.71
CA SER A 446 7.32 22.76 -9.31
C SER A 446 8.13 23.93 -8.78
N GLY A 447 7.47 25.07 -8.64
CA GLY A 447 8.12 26.33 -8.24
C GLY A 447 9.26 26.71 -9.18
N PRO A 448 10.48 26.96 -8.70
CA PRO A 448 11.59 27.42 -9.53
C PRO A 448 12.21 26.30 -10.39
N ARG A 449 11.79 25.04 -10.24
CA ARG A 449 12.35 23.88 -10.94
C ARG A 449 11.38 23.35 -11.98
N TRP A 450 11.91 22.88 -13.09
CA TRP A 450 11.15 22.13 -14.08
C TRP A 450 12.03 21.09 -14.77
N LYS A 451 11.42 20.03 -15.31
CA LYS A 451 12.04 18.96 -16.08
C LYS A 451 11.09 18.49 -17.18
N ASN A 452 11.60 18.28 -18.38
CA ASN A 452 11.01 17.37 -19.35
C ASN A 452 11.51 15.96 -19.08
N ALA A 453 10.66 14.98 -19.30
CA ALA A 453 10.97 13.56 -19.15
C ALA A 453 10.61 12.81 -20.42
N SER A 454 11.49 11.91 -20.85
CA SER A 454 11.20 10.92 -21.88
C SER A 454 11.42 9.52 -21.31
N TYR A 455 10.73 8.54 -21.91
CA TYR A 455 10.72 7.16 -21.43
C TYR A 455 11.05 6.22 -22.59
N ASP A 456 11.66 5.09 -22.25
CA ASP A 456 11.71 3.96 -23.17
C ASP A 456 10.32 3.30 -23.31
N PRO A 457 10.13 2.42 -24.30
CA PRO A 457 8.88 1.67 -24.45
C PRO A 457 8.45 0.86 -23.21
N ALA A 458 9.38 0.39 -22.37
CA ALA A 458 9.01 -0.34 -21.15
C ALA A 458 8.55 0.59 -20.02
N GLY A 459 8.64 1.91 -20.19
CA GLY A 459 8.27 2.92 -19.21
C GLY A 459 9.38 3.32 -18.24
N ASN A 460 10.63 2.95 -18.53
CA ASN A 460 11.76 3.43 -17.76
C ASN A 460 12.15 4.84 -18.21
N LEU A 461 12.53 5.69 -17.25
CA LEU A 461 12.92 7.07 -17.52
C LEU A 461 14.21 7.09 -18.34
N GLN A 462 14.18 7.59 -19.58
CA GLN A 462 15.33 7.60 -20.48
C GLN A 462 16.11 8.92 -20.40
N GLU A 463 15.41 10.04 -20.26
CA GLU A 463 16.03 11.36 -20.21
C GLU A 463 15.27 12.31 -19.28
N LEU A 464 16.02 13.17 -18.58
CA LEU A 464 15.51 14.35 -17.88
C LEU A 464 16.24 15.61 -18.32
N TYR A 465 15.50 16.65 -18.75
CA TYR A 465 16.08 17.90 -19.29
C TYR A 465 15.41 19.17 -18.73
N ASP A 466 16.18 20.16 -18.28
CA ASP A 466 15.65 21.43 -17.68
C ASP A 466 16.04 22.74 -18.38
N GLY A 467 16.52 22.69 -19.63
CA GLY A 467 16.75 23.91 -20.42
C GLY A 467 17.94 24.79 -20.01
N ASN A 468 18.56 24.56 -18.85
CA ASN A 468 19.79 25.25 -18.42
C ASN A 468 21.04 24.43 -18.78
N ASP A 469 21.05 23.80 -19.97
CA ASP A 469 22.08 22.88 -20.48
C ASP A 469 22.34 21.61 -19.64
N THR A 470 21.43 21.28 -18.72
CA THR A 470 21.49 20.05 -17.91
C THR A 470 20.58 18.97 -18.49
N THR A 471 21.21 17.94 -19.05
CA THR A 471 20.57 16.71 -19.50
C THR A 471 21.06 15.56 -18.64
N GLN A 472 20.13 14.78 -18.11
CA GLN A 472 20.43 13.48 -17.52
C GLN A 472 19.91 12.38 -18.44
N THR A 473 20.75 11.40 -18.75
CA THR A 473 20.36 10.25 -19.57
C THR A 473 20.54 8.98 -18.77
N PHE A 474 19.66 8.00 -19.02
CA PHE A 474 19.65 6.74 -18.31
C PHE A 474 19.47 5.58 -19.29
N THR A 475 20.13 4.46 -19.01
CA THR A 475 19.94 3.22 -19.74
C THR A 475 19.69 2.08 -18.77
N TYR A 476 18.98 1.06 -19.24
CA TYR A 476 18.59 -0.08 -18.43
C TYR A 476 19.06 -1.38 -19.08
N ASP A 477 19.21 -2.41 -18.28
CA ASP A 477 19.47 -3.76 -18.78
C ASP A 477 18.17 -4.45 -19.24
N PRO A 478 18.23 -5.67 -19.81
CA PRO A 478 17.05 -6.41 -20.28
C PRO A 478 15.99 -6.74 -19.22
N ILE A 479 16.27 -6.54 -17.92
CA ILE A 479 15.30 -6.74 -16.84
C ILE A 479 14.95 -5.44 -16.12
N ASN A 480 15.26 -4.31 -16.75
CA ASN A 480 14.94 -2.96 -16.32
C ASN A 480 15.70 -2.48 -15.06
N GLU A 481 16.86 -3.07 -14.75
CA GLU A 481 17.78 -2.52 -13.75
C GLU A 481 18.55 -1.32 -14.34
N LEU A 482 18.80 -0.28 -13.55
CA LEU A 482 19.53 0.91 -14.02
C LEU A 482 20.99 0.53 -14.36
N ALA A 483 21.34 0.54 -15.64
CA ALA A 483 22.65 0.14 -16.15
C ALA A 483 23.63 1.33 -16.29
N SER A 484 23.13 2.53 -16.61
CA SER A 484 23.95 3.74 -16.62
C SER A 484 23.14 5.00 -16.36
N ALA A 485 23.82 6.03 -15.88
CA ALA A 485 23.29 7.37 -15.71
C ALA A 485 24.37 8.41 -16.03
N ALA A 486 24.07 9.39 -16.87
CA ALA A 486 24.96 10.52 -17.12
C ALA A 486 24.26 11.83 -16.79
N ASN A 487 25.03 12.86 -16.42
CA ASN A 487 24.55 14.22 -16.21
C ASN A 487 25.57 15.20 -16.82
N THR A 488 25.10 16.02 -17.76
CA THR A 488 25.96 16.98 -18.49
C THR A 488 26.36 18.20 -17.66
N GLN A 489 25.73 18.42 -16.50
CA GLN A 489 25.99 19.58 -15.66
C GLN A 489 27.35 19.49 -14.98
N THR A 490 28.17 20.53 -15.13
CA THR A 490 29.45 20.68 -14.42
C THR A 490 29.21 20.63 -12.90
N GLY A 491 29.97 19.79 -12.20
CA GLY A 491 29.85 19.61 -10.75
C GLY A 491 28.73 18.67 -10.30
N SER A 492 28.07 17.97 -11.23
CA SER A 492 27.14 16.87 -10.93
C SER A 492 27.88 15.53 -10.76
N TYR A 493 27.15 14.41 -10.70
CA TYR A 493 27.73 13.07 -10.64
C TYR A 493 28.47 12.64 -11.92
N GLY A 494 28.36 13.39 -13.03
CA GLY A 494 29.04 13.07 -14.29
C GLY A 494 28.47 11.81 -14.91
N SER A 495 29.29 10.78 -15.13
CA SER A 495 28.89 9.49 -15.70
C SER A 495 29.02 8.37 -14.68
N LEU A 496 27.97 7.55 -14.59
CA LEU A 496 27.85 6.35 -13.75
C LEU A 496 27.46 5.17 -14.63
N SER A 497 28.09 4.02 -14.44
CA SER A 497 27.61 2.73 -14.98
C SER A 497 27.66 1.64 -13.92
N TYR A 498 26.71 0.71 -14.01
CA TYR A 498 26.49 -0.34 -13.03
C TYR A 498 26.49 -1.70 -13.74
N LEU A 499 27.09 -2.69 -13.09
CA LEU A 499 26.94 -4.10 -13.45
C LEU A 499 26.31 -4.83 -12.26
N TYR A 500 25.48 -5.82 -12.56
CA TYR A 500 24.77 -6.61 -11.54
C TYR A 500 25.10 -8.09 -11.67
N HIS A 501 25.14 -8.77 -10.53
CA HIS A 501 25.11 -10.22 -10.48
C HIS A 501 23.69 -10.74 -10.77
N PRO A 502 23.51 -12.04 -11.12
CA PRO A 502 22.19 -12.61 -11.38
C PRO A 502 21.14 -12.53 -10.26
N ASN A 503 21.56 -12.20 -9.05
CA ASN A 503 20.70 -11.98 -7.89
C ASN A 503 20.47 -10.49 -7.59
N GLY A 504 20.76 -9.58 -8.52
CA GLY A 504 20.52 -8.13 -8.37
C GLY A 504 21.54 -7.39 -7.50
N ASN A 505 22.57 -8.06 -6.99
CA ASN A 505 23.61 -7.34 -6.27
C ASN A 505 24.45 -6.53 -7.26
N ARG A 506 24.67 -5.25 -6.96
CA ARG A 506 25.60 -4.41 -7.72
C ARG A 506 27.00 -5.02 -7.66
N GLN A 507 27.50 -5.53 -8.77
CA GLN A 507 28.84 -6.10 -8.92
C GLN A 507 29.92 -5.01 -8.98
N SER A 508 29.64 -3.91 -9.69
CA SER A 508 30.55 -2.78 -9.81
C SER A 508 29.80 -1.48 -10.07
N GLU A 509 30.43 -0.36 -9.70
CA GLU A 509 30.05 0.99 -10.11
C GLU A 509 31.26 1.65 -10.77
N THR A 510 31.11 2.14 -12.01
CA THR A 510 32.12 2.96 -12.66
C THR A 510 31.67 4.41 -12.66
N ARG A 511 32.42 5.27 -11.97
CA ARG A 511 32.18 6.71 -11.88
C ARG A 511 33.26 7.47 -12.61
N ASN A 512 32.89 8.21 -13.65
CA ASN A 512 33.80 9.03 -14.47
C ASN A 512 35.06 8.25 -14.92
N GLY A 513 34.88 6.97 -15.28
CA GLY A 513 35.95 6.07 -15.70
C GLY A 513 36.66 5.29 -14.57
N SER A 514 36.47 5.66 -13.30
CA SER A 514 37.01 4.92 -12.16
C SER A 514 36.03 3.84 -11.70
N THR A 515 36.46 2.59 -11.63
CA THR A 515 35.60 1.46 -11.25
C THR A 515 35.85 1.05 -9.80
N GLN A 516 34.77 0.92 -9.04
CA GLN A 516 34.71 0.32 -7.71
C GLN A 516 33.99 -1.02 -7.81
N THR A 517 34.57 -2.06 -7.21
CA THR A 517 34.02 -3.43 -7.18
C THR A 517 33.36 -3.72 -5.84
N TYR A 518 32.32 -4.54 -5.85
CA TYR A 518 31.58 -4.94 -4.66
C TYR A 518 31.64 -6.46 -4.51
N THR A 519 32.02 -6.93 -3.32
CA THR A 519 32.13 -8.36 -2.99
C THR A 519 31.05 -8.77 -2.01
N TYR A 520 30.37 -9.88 -2.26
CA TYR A 520 29.24 -10.35 -1.45
C TYR A 520 29.48 -11.75 -0.87
N GLN A 521 28.99 -11.96 0.34
CA GLN A 521 28.67 -13.28 0.83
C GLN A 521 27.19 -13.52 0.57
N ARG A 522 26.87 -14.22 -0.52
CA ARG A 522 25.48 -14.44 -0.99
C ARG A 522 24.87 -13.10 -1.43
N ASN A 523 23.94 -12.52 -0.66
CA ASN A 523 23.41 -11.17 -0.90
C ASN A 523 23.92 -10.13 0.11
N ARG A 524 24.73 -10.53 1.10
CA ARG A 524 25.32 -9.61 2.10
C ARG A 524 26.60 -8.99 1.55
N LEU A 525 26.62 -7.66 1.37
CA LEU A 525 27.83 -6.94 0.93
C LEU A 525 28.93 -7.10 1.97
N MET A 526 30.10 -7.60 1.61
CA MET A 526 31.22 -7.77 2.54
C MET A 526 32.23 -6.64 2.42
N ASP A 527 32.49 -6.20 1.20
CA ASP A 527 33.50 -5.20 0.88
C ASP A 527 33.13 -4.43 -0.40
N ASN A 528 33.44 -3.14 -0.44
CA ASN A 528 33.41 -2.32 -1.65
C ASN A 528 34.73 -1.56 -1.85
N GLU A 529 35.87 -2.14 -1.48
CA GLU A 529 37.22 -1.54 -1.50
C GLU A 529 37.45 -0.44 -0.44
N SER A 530 36.40 0.26 0.00
CA SER A 530 36.47 1.35 0.99
C SER A 530 35.75 1.02 2.30
N GLN A 531 34.70 0.22 2.24
CA GLN A 531 33.84 -0.13 3.36
C GLN A 531 33.75 -1.66 3.51
N TYR A 532 34.03 -2.15 4.73
CA TYR A 532 33.89 -3.55 5.11
C TYR A 532 32.72 -3.72 6.05
N TRP A 533 31.84 -4.68 5.78
CA TRP A 533 30.60 -4.87 6.53
C TRP A 533 30.53 -6.23 7.22
N LEU A 534 29.91 -6.26 8.39
CA LEU A 534 29.55 -7.48 9.11
C LEU A 534 28.05 -7.49 9.40
N TYR A 535 27.47 -8.69 9.44
CA TYR A 535 26.05 -8.90 9.61
C TYR A 535 25.77 -9.81 10.80
N ASP A 536 24.64 -9.59 11.46
CA ASP A 536 24.12 -10.50 12.46
C ASP A 536 23.54 -11.79 11.82
N ALA A 537 23.04 -12.71 12.64
CA ALA A 537 22.46 -13.95 12.15
C ALA A 537 21.15 -13.71 11.36
N ALA A 538 20.41 -12.66 11.69
CA ALA A 538 19.17 -12.24 11.02
C ALA A 538 19.41 -11.50 9.69
N GLY A 539 20.66 -11.18 9.35
CA GLY A 539 21.00 -10.47 8.11
C GLY A 539 20.96 -8.96 8.23
N ASN A 540 20.99 -8.39 9.44
CA ASN A 540 21.13 -6.94 9.60
C ASN A 540 22.61 -6.57 9.71
N ALA A 541 23.03 -5.49 9.04
CA ALA A 541 24.38 -4.96 9.17
C ALA A 541 24.64 -4.55 10.62
N SER A 542 25.60 -5.20 11.29
CA SER A 542 25.94 -4.93 12.69
C SER A 542 27.17 -4.04 12.83
N TRP A 543 28.06 -4.07 11.82
CA TRP A 543 29.28 -3.29 11.86
C TRP A 543 29.76 -2.87 10.47
N ASN A 544 30.43 -1.72 10.39
CA ASN A 544 31.37 -1.43 9.31
C ASN A 544 32.61 -0.62 9.77
N ASN A 545 33.68 -0.65 8.98
CA ASN A 545 34.96 0.04 9.23
C ASN A 545 34.93 1.58 9.13
N THR A 546 33.84 2.16 8.64
CA THR A 546 33.61 3.62 8.51
C THR A 546 32.73 4.18 9.64
N ALA A 547 32.75 3.52 10.81
CA ALA A 547 32.16 3.94 12.09
C ALA A 547 30.69 3.54 12.37
N TYR A 548 30.21 2.42 11.84
CA TYR A 548 28.87 1.91 12.16
C TYR A 548 29.06 0.77 13.14
N VAL A 549 28.78 0.97 14.43
CA VAL A 549 28.39 -0.14 15.32
C VAL A 549 26.88 0.00 15.47
N LEU A 550 26.13 -0.92 14.87
CA LEU A 550 24.66 -0.89 14.82
C LEU A 550 24.09 -1.93 15.77
N GLY A 551 23.10 -1.52 16.56
CA GLY A 551 22.39 -2.38 17.50
C GLY A 551 20.91 -2.45 17.15
N TYR A 552 20.34 -3.65 17.27
CA TYR A 552 18.94 -3.95 16.94
C TYR A 552 18.20 -4.49 18.16
N ASP A 553 16.91 -4.16 18.28
CA ASP A 553 16.03 -4.81 19.25
C ASP A 553 15.54 -6.19 18.77
N GLY A 554 14.80 -6.89 19.64
CA GLY A 554 14.24 -8.20 19.36
C GLY A 554 13.18 -8.26 18.26
N TYR A 555 12.80 -7.11 17.68
CA TYR A 555 11.93 -7.01 16.50
C TYR A 555 12.72 -6.59 15.24
N GLY A 556 14.05 -6.59 15.31
CA GLY A 556 14.93 -6.24 14.20
C GLY A 556 14.88 -4.76 13.84
N ARG A 557 14.64 -3.85 14.80
CA ARG A 557 14.66 -2.39 14.57
C ARG A 557 15.94 -1.79 15.11
N MET A 558 16.58 -0.89 14.36
CA MET A 558 17.85 -0.29 14.79
C MET A 558 17.60 0.64 15.98
N VAL A 559 18.10 0.27 17.16
CA VAL A 559 17.94 1.05 18.41
C VAL A 559 19.19 1.83 18.78
N SER A 560 20.35 1.53 18.19
CA SER A 560 21.57 2.29 18.39
C SER A 560 22.48 2.30 17.16
N ALA A 561 23.21 3.39 16.97
CA ALA A 561 24.28 3.53 15.98
C ALA A 561 25.50 4.26 16.58
N LEU A 562 26.63 4.24 15.87
CA LEU A 562 27.89 4.93 16.24
C LEU A 562 28.36 4.56 17.67
N SER A 563 28.38 3.27 18.00
CA SER A 563 28.76 2.78 19.34
C SER A 563 27.90 3.35 20.48
N GLY A 564 26.62 3.65 20.19
CA GLY A 564 25.66 4.18 21.15
C GLY A 564 25.59 5.71 21.22
N ALA A 565 26.37 6.44 20.41
CA ALA A 565 26.26 7.90 20.33
C ALA A 565 24.95 8.38 19.68
N ALA A 566 24.27 7.49 18.95
CA ALA A 566 22.92 7.69 18.45
C ALA A 566 21.99 6.56 18.94
N THR A 567 20.78 6.90 19.40
CA THR A 567 19.76 5.94 19.85
C THR A 567 18.39 6.26 19.27
N TYR A 568 17.58 5.23 19.09
CA TYR A 568 16.25 5.34 18.46
C TYR A 568 15.20 4.54 19.23
N ALA A 569 13.94 4.97 19.18
CA ALA A 569 12.81 4.26 19.79
C ALA A 569 11.59 4.27 18.85
N TYR A 570 10.76 3.24 18.99
CA TYR A 570 9.67 2.93 18.05
C TYR A 570 8.36 2.64 18.78
N ASN A 571 7.22 2.99 18.16
CA ASN A 571 5.90 2.52 18.60
C ASN A 571 5.65 1.07 18.15
N ALA A 572 4.47 0.52 18.43
CA ALA A 572 4.13 -0.85 18.03
C ALA A 572 3.81 -1.01 16.55
N PHE A 573 3.63 0.10 15.82
CA PHE A 573 3.51 0.11 14.38
C PHE A 573 4.88 0.19 13.71
N ASP A 574 5.97 0.01 14.47
CA ASP A 574 7.36 0.10 14.02
C ASP A 574 7.77 1.48 13.50
N GLN A 575 6.98 2.52 13.79
CA GLN A 575 7.32 3.90 13.45
C GLN A 575 8.25 4.49 14.51
N ARG A 576 9.33 5.14 14.08
CA ARG A 576 10.32 5.79 14.94
C ARG A 576 9.73 7.00 15.63
N THR A 577 9.44 6.91 16.92
CA THR A 577 8.86 8.03 17.70
C THR A 577 9.92 8.92 18.36
N ARG A 578 11.15 8.42 18.52
CA ARG A 578 12.24 9.20 19.11
C ARG A 578 13.59 8.85 18.52
N LYS A 579 14.45 9.86 18.43
CA LYS A 579 15.87 9.75 18.13
C LYS A 579 16.66 10.64 19.09
N THR A 580 17.78 10.16 19.61
CA THR A 580 18.76 10.98 20.34
C THR A 580 20.13 10.83 19.69
N ALA A 581 20.71 11.92 19.20
CA ALA A 581 22.04 11.94 18.58
C ALA A 581 22.73 13.29 18.86
N GLN A 582 24.05 13.28 19.04
CA GLN A 582 24.85 14.49 19.35
C GLN A 582 24.28 15.31 20.53
N GLY A 583 23.71 14.65 21.53
CA GLY A 583 23.08 15.29 22.70
C GLY A 583 21.68 15.88 22.46
N LEU A 584 21.17 15.86 21.22
CA LEU A 584 19.85 16.37 20.85
C LEU A 584 18.84 15.22 20.77
N THR A 585 17.62 15.46 21.27
CA THR A 585 16.52 14.50 21.15
C THR A 585 15.43 15.05 20.23
N THR A 586 15.18 14.35 19.13
CA THR A 586 14.07 14.59 18.21
C THR A 586 12.94 13.60 18.50
N ARG A 587 11.71 14.10 18.55
CA ARG A 587 10.49 13.30 18.68
C ARG A 587 9.63 13.45 17.44
N PHE A 588 8.96 12.37 17.04
CA PHE A 588 8.16 12.28 15.82
C PHE A 588 6.72 11.89 16.15
N HIS A 589 5.77 12.52 15.48
CA HIS A 589 4.34 12.21 15.55
C HIS A 589 3.84 11.92 14.14
N TYR A 590 3.14 10.78 14.00
CA TYR A 590 2.65 10.29 12.73
C TYR A 590 1.14 10.41 12.67
N GLY A 591 0.61 10.54 11.46
CA GLY A 591 -0.82 10.47 11.20
C GLY A 591 -1.32 9.04 11.02
N PRO A 592 -2.62 8.86 10.72
CA PRO A 592 -3.26 7.56 10.68
C PRO A 592 -2.78 6.66 9.54
N ALA A 593 -2.24 7.22 8.46
CA ALA A 593 -1.64 6.47 7.35
C ALA A 593 -0.13 6.27 7.51
N GLY A 594 0.47 6.75 8.62
CA GLY A 594 1.90 6.67 8.89
C GLY A 594 2.73 7.81 8.29
N GLU A 595 2.07 8.85 7.77
CA GLU A 595 2.69 10.08 7.33
C GLU A 595 3.30 10.84 8.53
N LEU A 596 4.49 11.42 8.37
CA LEU A 596 5.12 12.20 9.42
C LEU A 596 4.41 13.56 9.53
N LEU A 597 3.62 13.80 10.56
CA LEU A 597 2.89 15.06 10.72
C LEU A 597 3.70 16.11 11.47
N TYR A 598 4.50 15.70 12.46
CA TYR A 598 5.16 16.66 13.35
C TYR A 598 6.50 16.13 13.87
N GLU A 599 7.51 16.99 13.93
CA GLU A 599 8.75 16.74 14.67
C GLU A 599 9.03 17.85 15.69
N SER A 600 9.68 17.49 16.80
CA SER A 600 10.17 18.44 17.79
C SER A 600 11.57 18.12 18.29
N GLN A 601 12.40 19.14 18.53
CA GLN A 601 13.75 19.01 19.08
C GLN A 601 14.11 20.26 19.90
N GLY A 602 14.19 20.14 21.23
CA GLY A 602 14.65 21.24 22.09
C GLY A 602 13.84 22.53 21.97
N GLY A 603 12.52 22.43 21.80
CA GLY A 603 11.62 23.58 21.56
C GLY A 603 11.43 23.93 20.07
N ASN A 604 12.31 23.45 19.19
CA ASN A 604 12.12 23.62 17.75
C ASN A 604 11.09 22.64 17.22
N THR A 605 10.15 23.11 16.41
CA THR A 605 9.07 22.29 15.86
C THR A 605 8.99 22.41 14.35
N LYS A 606 8.55 21.33 13.69
CA LYS A 606 8.19 21.34 12.27
C LYS A 606 6.91 20.55 12.06
N GLY A 607 5.89 21.19 11.49
CA GLY A 607 4.68 20.53 10.99
C GLY A 607 4.79 20.28 9.49
N TYR A 608 4.44 19.08 9.03
CA TYR A 608 4.48 18.70 7.61
C TYR A 608 3.06 18.61 7.07
N VAL A 609 2.84 19.21 5.91
CA VAL A 609 1.53 19.28 5.26
C VAL A 609 1.58 18.54 3.93
N TYR A 610 0.57 17.72 3.68
CA TYR A 610 0.45 16.88 2.48
C TYR A 610 -0.75 17.31 1.63
N LEU A 611 -0.60 17.27 0.31
CA LEU A 611 -1.68 17.37 -0.67
C LEU A 611 -1.88 15.99 -1.28
N ASN A 612 -2.99 15.34 -0.92
CA ASN A 612 -3.10 13.88 -0.98
C ASN A 612 -1.93 13.31 -0.18
N ASN A 613 -0.88 12.88 -0.85
CA ASN A 613 0.32 12.36 -0.20
C ASN A 613 1.62 12.98 -0.76
N MET A 614 1.49 13.94 -1.70
CA MET A 614 2.59 14.81 -2.08
C MET A 614 2.92 15.75 -0.92
N LEU A 615 4.17 15.79 -0.50
CA LEU A 615 4.64 16.74 0.51
C LEU A 615 4.50 18.17 -0.03
N LEU A 616 3.60 18.96 0.57
CA LEU A 616 3.21 20.29 0.08
C LEU A 616 4.00 21.40 0.79
N ALA A 617 4.03 21.37 2.11
CA ALA A 617 4.63 22.43 2.92
C ALA A 617 5.22 21.92 4.23
N ARG A 618 6.13 22.71 4.80
CA ARG A 618 6.65 22.58 6.15
C ARG A 618 6.42 23.88 6.90
N ILE A 619 6.05 23.77 8.17
CA ILE A 619 5.76 24.90 9.04
C ILE A 619 6.67 24.80 10.26
N ASP A 620 7.69 25.66 10.33
CA ASP A 620 8.65 25.67 11.42
C ASP A 620 8.17 26.63 12.52
N GLN A 621 8.35 26.24 13.79
CA GLN A 621 7.99 27.04 14.97
C GLN A 621 6.54 27.54 14.97
N ASP A 622 5.65 26.81 14.30
CA ASP A 622 4.26 27.22 14.09
C ASP A 622 4.10 28.61 13.42
N ALA A 623 5.11 29.09 12.69
CA ALA A 623 5.13 30.43 12.10
C ALA A 623 5.67 30.45 10.66
N ASP A 624 6.87 29.91 10.45
CA ASP A 624 7.58 30.03 9.18
C ASP A 624 7.13 28.94 8.19
N ILE A 625 6.48 29.34 7.11
CA ILE A 625 5.97 28.42 6.08
C ILE A 625 6.98 28.30 4.94
N TYR A 626 7.37 27.07 4.65
CA TYR A 626 8.19 26.68 3.51
C TYR A 626 7.43 25.71 2.61
N TYR A 627 7.53 25.91 1.30
CA TYR A 627 6.84 25.10 0.30
C TYR A 627 7.82 24.11 -0.31
N TYR A 628 7.42 22.85 -0.36
CA TYR A 628 8.20 21.80 -0.99
C TYR A 628 8.00 21.82 -2.50
N HIS A 629 9.09 21.60 -3.22
CA HIS A 629 9.07 21.41 -4.66
C HIS A 629 9.73 20.09 -4.99
N THR A 630 8.92 19.13 -5.41
CA THR A 630 9.33 17.74 -5.62
C THR A 630 9.55 17.43 -7.10
N ASP A 631 10.20 16.30 -7.35
CA ASP A 631 10.21 15.65 -8.67
C ASP A 631 8.98 14.76 -8.88
N GLN A 632 8.99 13.96 -9.95
CA GLN A 632 7.90 13.08 -10.34
C GLN A 632 7.65 11.89 -9.39
N LEU A 633 8.61 11.59 -8.51
CA LEU A 633 8.51 10.54 -7.49
C LEU A 633 8.22 11.13 -6.09
N GLY A 634 7.94 12.44 -6.02
CA GLY A 634 7.67 13.11 -4.75
C GLY A 634 8.93 13.44 -3.94
N ALA A 635 10.14 13.25 -4.47
CA ALA A 635 11.35 13.55 -3.73
C ALA A 635 11.60 15.08 -3.68
N PRO A 636 11.86 15.69 -2.51
CA PRO A 636 12.13 17.12 -2.40
C PRO A 636 13.38 17.56 -3.17
N GLN A 637 13.22 18.41 -4.20
CA GLN A 637 14.30 18.98 -5.01
C GLN A 637 14.70 20.39 -4.56
N SER A 638 13.74 21.16 -4.05
CA SER A 638 13.98 22.47 -3.44
C SER A 638 12.86 22.87 -2.48
N MET A 639 13.10 23.89 -1.67
CA MET A 639 12.08 24.55 -0.85
C MET A 639 12.14 26.06 -1.01
N THR A 640 10.97 26.71 -1.04
CA THR A 640 10.85 28.17 -1.05
C THR A 640 10.16 28.70 0.20
N ASN A 641 10.50 29.91 0.64
CA ASN A 641 9.82 30.56 1.76
C ASN A 641 8.52 31.26 1.32
N SER A 642 7.85 31.96 2.24
CA SER A 642 6.59 32.69 2.01
C SER A 642 6.65 33.77 0.93
N VAL A 643 7.84 34.30 0.59
CA VAL A 643 8.04 35.28 -0.50
C VAL A 643 8.55 34.64 -1.80
N GLY A 644 8.61 33.30 -1.87
CA GLY A 644 9.02 32.56 -3.06
C GLY A 644 10.53 32.41 -3.27
N ALA A 645 11.36 32.81 -2.30
CA ALA A 645 12.81 32.66 -2.39
C ALA A 645 13.26 31.24 -2.04
N VAL A 646 14.15 30.64 -2.83
CA VAL A 646 14.72 29.31 -2.55
C VAL A 646 15.53 29.37 -1.27
N VAL A 647 15.20 28.54 -0.28
CA VAL A 647 15.90 28.44 1.01
C VAL A 647 16.62 27.11 1.20
N TRP A 648 16.24 26.09 0.44
CA TRP A 648 16.92 24.79 0.42
C TRP A 648 16.91 24.22 -0.99
N ARG A 649 18.00 23.56 -1.39
CA ARG A 649 18.17 22.95 -2.71
C ARG A 649 19.06 21.72 -2.63
N ALA A 650 18.61 20.63 -3.22
CA ALA A 650 19.38 19.40 -3.37
C ALA A 650 19.58 19.05 -4.85
N GLU A 651 20.67 18.34 -5.13
CA GLU A 651 20.90 17.61 -6.38
C GLU A 651 21.12 16.14 -6.03
N TYR A 652 20.40 15.26 -6.71
CA TYR A 652 20.40 13.82 -6.42
C TYR A 652 21.14 13.02 -7.50
N GLU A 653 21.80 11.98 -7.05
CA GLU A 653 22.18 10.82 -7.85
C GLU A 653 21.00 9.85 -7.97
N PRO A 654 20.98 8.94 -8.96
CA PRO A 654 19.85 8.05 -9.18
C PRO A 654 19.44 7.21 -7.96
N PHE A 655 20.42 6.73 -7.20
CA PHE A 655 20.22 5.96 -5.97
C PHE A 655 20.15 6.85 -4.71
N GLY A 656 19.80 8.13 -4.84
CA GLY A 656 19.51 8.99 -3.69
C GLY A 656 20.70 9.60 -2.97
N GLY A 657 21.92 9.33 -3.43
CA GLY A 657 23.09 10.12 -3.06
C GLY A 657 22.78 11.59 -3.31
N VAL A 658 23.12 12.49 -2.38
CA VAL A 658 22.61 13.86 -2.41
C VAL A 658 23.71 14.88 -2.11
N THR A 659 23.74 15.95 -2.90
CA THR A 659 24.53 17.15 -2.63
C THR A 659 23.59 18.31 -2.33
N ILE A 660 23.79 18.99 -1.20
CA ILE A 660 22.98 20.15 -0.81
C ILE A 660 23.59 21.41 -1.40
N ALA A 661 23.02 21.90 -2.50
CA ALA A 661 23.47 23.09 -3.21
C ALA A 661 23.07 24.41 -2.51
N LYS A 662 22.04 24.39 -1.65
CA LYS A 662 21.65 25.53 -0.80
C LYS A 662 21.05 25.04 0.51
N GLN A 663 21.46 25.65 1.63
CA GLN A 663 21.06 25.22 2.97
C GLN A 663 20.86 26.41 3.93
N ALA A 664 19.88 27.29 3.64
CA ALA A 664 19.47 28.31 4.62
C ALA A 664 18.63 27.70 5.76
N ILE A 665 17.98 26.56 5.48
CA ILE A 665 17.26 25.72 6.45
C ILE A 665 17.73 24.27 6.31
N GLY A 666 17.63 23.49 7.38
CA GLY A 666 17.82 22.03 7.32
C GLY A 666 16.58 21.33 6.75
N ASN A 667 16.77 20.24 6.01
CA ASN A 667 15.69 19.35 5.56
C ASN A 667 16.19 17.91 5.63
N ASN A 668 15.42 17.02 6.25
CA ASN A 668 15.77 15.60 6.41
C ASN A 668 14.94 14.68 5.53
N VAL A 669 13.82 15.13 4.98
CA VAL A 669 13.01 14.31 4.06
C VAL A 669 13.73 14.18 2.71
N ARG A 670 13.76 12.96 2.15
CA ARG A 670 14.46 12.58 0.91
C ARG A 670 13.52 11.83 -0.04
N LEU A 671 14.07 10.96 -0.89
CA LEU A 671 13.35 10.06 -1.79
C LEU A 671 12.21 9.36 -1.07
N SER A 672 11.04 9.32 -1.71
CA SER A 672 9.87 8.54 -1.24
C SER A 672 9.48 8.80 0.24
N GLY A 673 9.75 10.00 0.77
CA GLY A 673 9.43 10.34 2.16
C GLY A 673 10.42 9.82 3.21
N MET A 674 11.51 9.15 2.80
CA MET A 674 12.52 8.64 3.73
C MET A 674 13.19 9.76 4.54
N TYR A 675 13.58 9.45 5.78
CA TYR A 675 14.19 10.42 6.69
C TYR A 675 15.70 10.23 6.78
N ALA A 676 16.47 11.21 6.29
CA ALA A 676 17.93 11.20 6.38
C ALA A 676 18.42 11.43 7.81
N ASP A 677 19.15 10.44 8.33
CA ASP A 677 19.84 10.53 9.60
C ASP A 677 21.26 11.07 9.36
N GLN A 678 21.47 12.35 9.69
CA GLN A 678 22.74 13.03 9.42
C GLN A 678 23.94 12.37 10.13
N GLU A 679 23.73 11.81 11.32
CA GLU A 679 24.78 11.15 12.10
C GLU A 679 25.26 9.83 11.49
N THR A 680 24.39 9.11 10.78
CA THR A 680 24.75 7.86 10.13
C THR A 680 24.86 7.99 8.61
N GLY A 681 24.35 9.05 7.99
CA GLY A 681 24.18 9.13 6.53
C GLY A 681 23.17 8.14 5.95
N LEU A 682 22.48 7.35 6.78
CA LEU A 682 21.44 6.41 6.34
C LEU A 682 20.10 7.11 6.20
N TYR A 683 19.24 6.58 5.34
CA TYR A 683 17.85 7.00 5.25
C TYR A 683 16.97 5.98 5.98
N TYR A 684 16.28 6.43 7.02
CA TYR A 684 15.26 5.66 7.72
C TYR A 684 14.00 5.58 6.85
N ASN A 685 13.54 4.37 6.58
CA ASN A 685 12.36 4.09 5.80
C ASN A 685 11.44 3.10 6.51
N TRP A 686 10.91 3.53 7.64
CA TRP A 686 9.97 2.78 8.48
C TRP A 686 10.48 1.39 8.91
N ASN A 687 10.33 0.39 8.06
CA ASN A 687 10.73 -0.98 8.34
C ASN A 687 12.18 -1.29 7.99
N ASN A 688 12.84 -0.43 7.20
CA ASN A 688 14.20 -0.65 6.70
C ASN A 688 15.10 0.59 6.79
N TYR A 689 16.42 0.38 6.63
CA TYR A 689 17.43 1.44 6.57
C TYR A 689 18.20 1.35 5.26
N TYR A 690 18.21 2.46 4.53
CA TYR A 690 18.84 2.58 3.22
C TYR A 690 20.17 3.31 3.33
N ASP A 691 21.18 2.81 2.62
CA ASP A 691 22.42 3.56 2.40
C ASP A 691 22.47 4.09 0.95
N PRO A 692 22.22 5.39 0.74
CA PRO A 692 22.19 5.97 -0.60
C PRO A 692 23.55 5.97 -1.31
N ARG A 693 24.66 5.81 -0.57
CA ARG A 693 26.02 5.84 -1.14
C ARG A 693 26.36 4.56 -1.88
N ILE A 694 25.73 3.45 -1.49
CA ILE A 694 25.89 2.13 -2.10
C ILE A 694 24.59 1.63 -2.75
N GLY A 695 23.52 2.41 -2.64
CA GLY A 695 22.25 2.18 -3.28
C GLY A 695 21.50 0.92 -2.82
N ARG A 696 21.64 0.51 -1.55
CA ARG A 696 21.01 -0.72 -1.02
C ARG A 696 20.52 -0.62 0.42
N TRP A 697 19.62 -1.53 0.81
CA TRP A 697 19.25 -1.71 2.22
C TRP A 697 20.43 -2.30 3.00
N ILE A 698 20.61 -1.84 4.24
CA ILE A 698 21.59 -2.41 5.17
C ILE A 698 20.95 -3.38 6.17
N THR A 699 19.63 -3.34 6.31
CA THR A 699 18.81 -4.33 6.99
C THR A 699 18.21 -5.27 5.96
N ALA A 700 18.06 -6.55 6.33
CA ALA A 700 17.35 -7.47 5.47
C ALA A 700 15.84 -7.18 5.51
N ASP A 701 15.18 -7.21 4.35
CA ASP A 701 13.73 -7.09 4.28
C ASP A 701 13.05 -8.11 5.21
N LYS A 702 12.08 -7.61 5.98
CA LYS A 702 11.32 -8.36 6.99
C LYS A 702 10.20 -9.18 6.37
N MET A 703 9.75 -8.85 5.16
CA MET A 703 8.74 -9.63 4.46
C MET A 703 9.35 -10.94 3.97
N SER A 704 8.66 -12.06 4.17
CA SER A 704 9.10 -13.35 3.62
C SER A 704 8.91 -13.40 2.11
N VAL A 705 9.72 -14.21 1.43
CA VAL A 705 9.57 -14.44 0.00
C VAL A 705 8.20 -15.07 -0.32
N VAL A 706 7.63 -15.89 0.58
CA VAL A 706 6.26 -16.40 0.41
C VAL A 706 5.22 -15.30 0.60
N GLU A 707 5.35 -14.44 1.61
CA GLU A 707 4.49 -13.26 1.74
C GLU A 707 4.60 -12.37 0.49
N HIS A 708 5.80 -12.19 -0.07
CA HIS A 708 5.99 -11.45 -1.31
C HIS A 708 5.28 -12.12 -2.49
N VAL A 709 5.51 -13.41 -2.72
CA VAL A 709 4.88 -14.19 -3.80
C VAL A 709 3.36 -14.24 -3.63
N GLN A 710 2.84 -14.34 -2.42
CA GLN A 710 1.40 -14.40 -2.14
C GLN A 710 0.74 -13.02 -2.24
N ARG A 711 1.42 -11.97 -1.77
CA ARG A 711 0.91 -10.59 -1.75
C ARG A 711 0.91 -9.96 -3.13
N TRP A 712 1.96 -10.21 -3.90
CA TRP A 712 2.14 -9.57 -5.20
C TRP A 712 1.75 -10.50 -6.35
N LYS A 713 1.81 -11.83 -6.18
CA LYS A 713 1.53 -12.82 -7.24
C LYS A 713 2.26 -12.54 -8.56
N THR A 714 3.24 -11.63 -8.61
CA THR A 714 3.74 -10.96 -9.81
C THR A 714 4.56 -11.85 -10.73
N GLY A 715 5.01 -13.03 -10.28
CA GLY A 715 5.99 -13.82 -11.02
C GLY A 715 7.32 -13.11 -11.28
N LYS A 716 7.59 -11.95 -10.66
CA LYS A 716 8.80 -11.12 -10.82
C LYS A 716 9.98 -11.63 -9.97
N GLY A 717 10.10 -12.95 -9.88
CA GLY A 717 10.78 -13.70 -8.82
C GLY A 717 12.31 -13.72 -8.85
N LEU A 718 13.01 -12.61 -9.07
CA LEU A 718 14.49 -12.60 -9.09
C LEU A 718 15.09 -11.55 -8.17
N LEU A 719 14.74 -10.27 -8.38
CA LEU A 719 15.19 -9.18 -7.51
C LEU A 719 14.42 -9.16 -6.19
N GLU A 720 13.17 -9.61 -6.21
CA GLU A 720 12.30 -9.76 -5.04
C GLU A 720 12.80 -10.84 -4.06
N LEU A 721 13.74 -11.71 -4.49
CA LEU A 721 14.38 -12.71 -3.63
C LEU A 721 15.61 -12.16 -2.90
N ASN A 722 16.13 -11.01 -3.32
CA ASN A 722 17.26 -10.37 -2.67
C ASN A 722 16.76 -9.38 -1.62
N PRO A 723 16.92 -9.68 -0.31
CA PRO A 723 16.34 -8.86 0.76
C PRO A 723 17.05 -7.51 0.96
N TYR A 724 18.05 -7.17 0.13
CA TYR A 724 18.81 -5.94 0.23
C TYR A 724 18.64 -5.00 -0.97
N VAL A 725 17.94 -5.43 -2.02
CA VAL A 725 17.75 -4.63 -3.24
C VAL A 725 16.48 -3.79 -3.11
N PRO A 726 16.60 -2.45 -3.04
CA PRO A 726 15.44 -1.57 -3.04
C PRO A 726 14.93 -1.41 -4.48
N VAL A 727 13.62 -1.23 -4.64
CA VAL A 727 13.03 -0.71 -5.88
C VAL A 727 13.51 -1.40 -7.16
N LEU A 728 13.79 -2.71 -7.09
CA LEU A 728 14.27 -3.53 -8.22
C LEU A 728 15.48 -2.92 -8.96
N ASN A 729 16.38 -2.23 -8.25
CA ASN A 729 17.50 -1.46 -8.85
C ASN A 729 17.08 -0.42 -9.91
N ASN A 730 15.82 0.04 -9.88
CA ASN A 730 15.28 1.08 -10.73
C ASN A 730 14.63 2.21 -9.89
N PRO A 731 15.45 3.00 -9.18
CA PRO A 731 14.98 4.06 -8.28
C PRO A 731 14.41 5.29 -8.99
N LEU A 732 14.49 5.33 -10.33
CA LEU A 732 13.93 6.40 -11.15
C LEU A 732 12.48 6.14 -11.57
N ARG A 733 12.01 4.90 -11.36
CA ARG A 733 10.67 4.43 -11.72
C ARG A 733 9.84 4.06 -10.51
N TRP A 734 10.43 3.38 -9.53
CA TRP A 734 9.71 2.85 -8.37
C TRP A 734 10.08 3.56 -7.08
N THR A 735 9.16 3.48 -6.11
CA THR A 735 9.35 3.97 -4.76
C THR A 735 9.06 2.85 -3.76
N ASP A 736 9.62 2.94 -2.57
CA ASP A 736 9.26 2.07 -1.45
C ASP A 736 8.99 2.95 -0.24
N PRO A 737 7.74 3.42 -0.03
CA PRO A 737 7.40 4.33 1.07
C PRO A 737 7.41 3.67 2.45
N THR A 738 7.46 2.32 2.52
CA THR A 738 7.27 1.58 3.77
C THR A 738 8.49 0.75 4.17
N GLY A 739 9.42 0.53 3.24
CA GLY A 739 10.55 -0.37 3.39
C GLY A 739 10.15 -1.84 3.41
N LEU A 740 8.99 -2.23 2.85
CA LEU A 740 8.51 -3.62 2.82
C LEU A 740 8.05 -4.03 1.42
N GLY A 741 8.30 -3.24 0.40
CA GLY A 741 7.83 -3.60 -0.93
C GLY A 741 7.87 -2.45 -1.90
N THR A 742 8.18 -2.79 -3.13
CA THR A 742 8.19 -1.84 -4.24
C THR A 742 6.78 -1.46 -4.60
N THR A 743 6.49 -0.18 -4.58
CA THR A 743 5.28 0.38 -5.16
C THR A 743 5.66 1.21 -6.38
N ILE A 744 4.89 1.07 -7.44
CA ILE A 744 4.65 2.21 -8.33
C ILE A 744 4.00 3.25 -7.45
N ASN A 745 4.60 4.44 -7.40
CA ASN A 745 4.12 5.59 -6.63
C ASN A 745 2.73 5.37 -6.05
N ALA A 746 2.70 4.98 -4.77
CA ALA A 746 1.79 5.68 -3.91
C ALA A 746 2.21 7.16 -4.11
N ASP A 747 1.44 7.86 -4.96
CA ASP A 747 0.86 9.17 -4.65
C ASP A 747 1.60 10.51 -4.89
N GLY A 748 2.73 10.52 -5.61
CA GLY A 748 3.22 11.75 -6.26
C GLY A 748 2.45 12.13 -7.52
N SER A 749 1.88 11.15 -8.22
CA SER A 749 0.79 11.32 -9.17
C SER A 749 -0.50 10.84 -8.50
N THR A 750 -1.49 11.70 -8.40
CA THR A 750 -2.88 11.23 -8.24
C THR A 750 -3.14 10.22 -9.36
N THR A 751 -3.38 8.98 -8.96
CA THR A 751 -3.85 7.87 -9.80
C THR A 751 -2.94 7.52 -10.99
N TYR A 752 -1.88 6.75 -10.72
CA TYR A 752 -1.77 5.50 -11.45
C TYR A 752 -2.88 4.58 -10.94
N ASP A 753 -3.75 4.18 -11.85
CA ASP A 753 -4.83 3.24 -11.57
C ASP A 753 -4.21 1.89 -11.20
N PRO A 754 -4.55 1.25 -10.06
CA PRO A 754 -4.16 -0.13 -9.80
C PRO A 754 -4.66 -1.11 -10.88
N ASN A 755 -5.57 -0.70 -11.77
CA ASN A 755 -5.93 -1.45 -12.98
C ASN A 755 -4.98 -1.23 -14.18
N THR A 756 -3.98 -0.36 -14.07
CA THR A 756 -2.79 -0.47 -14.91
C THR A 756 -1.85 -1.46 -14.21
N PRO A 757 -1.60 -2.61 -14.82
CA PRO A 757 -0.60 -3.56 -14.37
C PRO A 757 0.76 -3.12 -14.91
N ASP A 758 1.82 -3.21 -14.12
CA ASP A 758 3.18 -3.11 -14.67
C ASP A 758 3.51 -4.26 -15.60
N THR A 759 2.87 -5.41 -15.36
CA THR A 759 2.82 -6.55 -16.26
C THR A 759 1.42 -7.13 -16.19
N ILE A 760 0.93 -7.60 -17.32
CA ILE A 760 -0.39 -8.20 -17.51
C ILE A 760 -0.74 -9.26 -16.44
N HIS A 761 0.26 -9.93 -15.85
CA HIS A 761 0.07 -10.90 -14.78
C HIS A 761 -0.72 -10.33 -13.57
N ASP A 762 -0.46 -9.08 -13.19
CA ASP A 762 -1.16 -8.40 -12.09
C ASP A 762 -2.61 -8.04 -12.46
N TRP A 763 -2.88 -7.86 -13.76
CA TRP A 763 -4.22 -7.63 -14.31
C TRP A 763 -5.07 -8.88 -14.36
N VAL A 764 -4.49 -10.00 -14.78
CA VAL A 764 -5.22 -11.27 -14.96
C VAL A 764 -5.75 -11.75 -13.61
N GLN A 765 -5.02 -11.50 -12.52
CA GLN A 765 -5.49 -11.75 -11.16
C GLN A 765 -6.66 -10.83 -10.76
N GLN A 766 -6.64 -9.55 -11.13
CA GLN A 766 -7.75 -8.61 -10.85
C GLN A 766 -9.01 -8.90 -11.68
N GLN A 767 -8.85 -9.31 -12.96
CA GLN A 767 -9.98 -9.57 -13.86
C GLN A 767 -10.67 -10.91 -13.61
N ASN A 768 -10.01 -11.87 -12.96
CA ASN A 768 -10.68 -13.07 -12.48
C ASN A 768 -11.74 -12.76 -11.40
N ASN A 769 -11.66 -11.58 -10.74
CA ASN A 769 -12.73 -11.06 -9.90
C ASN A 769 -13.76 -10.19 -10.66
N GLY A 770 -13.43 -9.73 -11.87
CA GLY A 770 -14.25 -8.82 -12.68
C GLY A 770 -15.23 -9.51 -13.64
N LYS A 771 -15.18 -10.83 -13.80
CA LYS A 771 -16.13 -11.56 -14.66
C LYS A 771 -17.40 -11.90 -13.87
N ARG A 772 -18.40 -11.01 -14.01
CA ARG A 772 -19.83 -11.07 -13.63
C ARG A 772 -20.22 -10.21 -12.42
N CYS A 773 -20.38 -8.90 -12.64
CA CYS A 773 -21.29 -8.10 -11.82
C CYS A 773 -22.74 -8.39 -12.24
N ALA A 774 -23.24 -9.58 -11.90
CA ALA A 774 -24.63 -9.96 -12.11
C ALA A 774 -25.08 -11.00 -11.07
N ASP A 775 -24.98 -10.66 -9.78
CA ASP A 775 -25.74 -11.35 -8.73
C ASP A 775 -26.16 -10.35 -7.62
N PRO A 776 -27.47 -10.05 -7.46
CA PRO A 776 -27.98 -9.15 -6.42
C PRO A 776 -28.25 -9.82 -5.06
N SER A 777 -27.81 -11.06 -4.82
CA SER A 777 -28.26 -11.87 -3.67
C SER A 777 -27.28 -12.06 -2.50
N CYS A 778 -26.21 -11.25 -2.37
CA CYS A 778 -25.28 -11.39 -1.25
C CYS A 778 -25.60 -10.42 -0.09
N GLY A 779 -26.21 -10.97 0.97
CA GLY A 779 -26.49 -10.30 2.23
C GLY A 779 -25.25 -10.09 3.10
N ALA A 780 -25.35 -9.13 4.01
CA ALA A 780 -24.33 -8.78 4.99
C ALA A 780 -23.95 -9.98 5.88
N GLY A 781 -22.65 -10.30 5.92
CA GLY A 781 -22.08 -11.30 6.83
C GLY A 781 -20.62 -10.99 7.13
N LEU A 782 -20.36 -10.62 8.39
CA LEU A 782 -19.14 -10.69 9.21
C LEU A 782 -17.76 -10.36 8.59
N PRO A 783 -16.88 -9.65 9.34
CA PRO A 783 -15.51 -9.38 8.89
C PRO A 783 -14.72 -10.68 8.72
N PRO A 784 -13.98 -10.87 7.61
CA PRO A 784 -13.10 -12.02 7.47
C PRO A 784 -11.89 -11.89 8.40
N GLU A 785 -11.82 -12.79 9.38
CA GLU A 785 -10.57 -13.19 10.05
C GLU A 785 -9.78 -14.14 9.12
N SER A 786 -8.51 -13.82 8.83
CA SER A 786 -7.41 -14.80 8.87
C SER A 786 -6.05 -14.17 8.54
N THR A 787 -5.06 -14.46 9.40
CA THR A 787 -3.60 -14.22 9.38
C THR A 787 -3.06 -12.88 9.93
N PRO A 788 -2.22 -12.90 11.01
CA PRO A 788 -1.57 -11.73 11.58
C PRO A 788 -0.22 -11.45 10.89
N GLY A 789 -0.15 -10.35 10.14
CA GLY A 789 1.04 -9.74 9.52
C GLY A 789 0.76 -8.24 9.30
N PRO A 790 1.77 -7.34 9.29
CA PRO A 790 1.72 -6.08 10.01
C PRO A 790 0.65 -5.09 9.54
N TRP A 791 -0.02 -4.55 10.54
CA TRP A 791 -0.93 -3.41 10.63
C TRP A 791 -0.76 -2.33 9.56
N TYR A 792 -1.61 -2.36 8.53
CA TYR A 792 -1.84 -1.22 7.64
C TYR A 792 -3.34 -0.91 7.60
N ALA A 793 -3.75 0.06 8.40
CA ALA A 793 -5.01 0.76 8.18
C ALA A 793 -4.81 1.67 6.97
N LYS A 794 -5.28 1.27 5.78
CA LYS A 794 -5.52 2.22 4.69
C LYS A 794 -6.68 3.13 5.13
N GLY A 795 -6.34 4.21 5.84
CA GLY A 795 -7.20 5.36 6.00
C GLY A 795 -7.18 6.16 4.69
N GLY A 796 -8.31 6.21 3.99
CA GLY A 796 -8.44 6.95 2.75
C GLY A 796 -9.64 6.46 1.95
N ALA A 797 -10.74 7.17 2.06
CA ALA A 797 -12.00 6.86 1.39
C ALA A 797 -11.84 6.77 -0.13
N TYR A 798 -12.01 5.56 -0.66
CA TYR A 798 -12.66 5.34 -1.94
C TYR A 798 -13.77 4.33 -1.68
N ILE A 799 -15.04 4.78 -1.74
CA ILE A 799 -16.17 3.88 -1.95
C ILE A 799 -16.08 3.43 -3.41
N ALA A 800 -15.12 2.54 -3.70
CA ALA A 800 -15.23 1.64 -4.82
C ALA A 800 -16.13 0.49 -4.34
N CYS A 801 -17.22 0.23 -5.06
CA CYS A 801 -18.04 -0.95 -4.83
C CYS A 801 -17.18 -2.22 -5.00
N GLU A 802 -16.63 -2.74 -3.91
CA GLU A 802 -16.23 -4.14 -3.80
C GLU A 802 -17.15 -4.81 -2.77
N ILE A 803 -18.12 -5.55 -3.29
CA ILE A 803 -18.99 -6.45 -2.53
C ILE A 803 -18.26 -7.80 -2.48
N VAL A 804 -17.83 -8.23 -1.29
CA VAL A 804 -17.25 -9.58 -1.07
C VAL A 804 -17.94 -10.26 0.10
N VAL A 805 -18.79 -11.25 -0.21
CA VAL A 805 -19.21 -12.43 0.60
C VAL A 805 -19.57 -13.48 -0.49
N GLU A 806 -19.05 -14.71 -0.59
CA GLU A 806 -18.77 -15.72 0.44
C GLU A 806 -17.80 -16.78 -0.10
N LYS A 807 -16.93 -17.33 0.77
CA LYS A 807 -16.14 -18.56 0.51
C LYS A 807 -16.33 -19.55 1.66
N ILE A 808 -17.57 -19.90 1.99
CA ILE A 808 -17.90 -20.99 2.92
C ILE A 808 -19.14 -21.75 2.38
N CYS A 809 -19.00 -22.43 1.25
CA CYS A 809 -19.83 -23.59 0.88
C CYS A 809 -19.23 -24.47 -0.24
N GLU A 810 -17.90 -24.50 -0.41
CA GLU A 810 -17.23 -25.40 -1.37
C GLU A 810 -16.26 -26.37 -0.68
N LYS A 811 -16.73 -27.15 0.29
CA LYS A 811 -16.05 -28.39 0.69
C LYS A 811 -17.08 -29.41 1.16
N LYS A 812 -17.83 -29.98 0.20
CA LYS A 812 -18.35 -31.37 0.20
C LYS A 812 -19.26 -31.61 -1.03
N CYS A 813 -18.70 -31.49 -2.22
CA CYS A 813 -19.22 -32.20 -3.39
C CYS A 813 -18.14 -33.17 -3.87
N ASP A 814 -18.17 -34.37 -3.30
CA ASP A 814 -17.54 -35.55 -3.87
C ASP A 814 -18.13 -35.75 -5.28
N LYS A 815 -17.29 -35.62 -6.31
CA LYS A 815 -17.66 -35.67 -7.74
C LYS A 815 -18.11 -37.07 -8.21
N THR A 816 -18.59 -37.96 -7.33
CA THR A 816 -18.88 -39.35 -7.72
C THR A 816 -20.21 -39.95 -7.25
N LYS A 817 -21.16 -39.19 -6.68
CA LYS A 817 -22.48 -39.74 -6.32
C LYS A 817 -23.67 -38.89 -6.79
N GLN A 818 -24.52 -39.50 -7.62
CA GLN A 818 -25.87 -39.03 -7.96
C GLN A 818 -26.68 -38.80 -6.67
N CYS A 819 -27.21 -37.58 -6.49
CA CYS A 819 -28.29 -37.35 -5.52
C CYS A 819 -29.66 -37.61 -6.19
N PRO A 820 -30.60 -38.31 -5.53
CA PRO A 820 -31.91 -38.59 -6.08
C PRO A 820 -32.79 -37.33 -6.14
N ALA A 821 -33.58 -37.23 -7.21
CA ALA A 821 -34.76 -36.39 -7.22
C ALA A 821 -35.70 -36.86 -6.10
N ASP A 822 -36.10 -35.96 -5.20
CA ASP A 822 -37.39 -35.93 -4.49
C ASP A 822 -37.21 -35.26 -3.13
N LYS A 823 -37.32 -33.92 -3.12
CA LYS A 823 -37.91 -33.05 -2.07
C LYS A 823 -37.56 -31.59 -2.41
N LYS A 824 -38.52 -30.94 -3.06
CA LYS A 824 -38.59 -29.47 -3.19
C LYS A 824 -39.22 -28.88 -1.95
#